data_AF-A8WMX3-F1
#
_entry.id   AF-A8WMX3-F1
#
_cell.length_a   1.000
_cell.length_b   1.000
_cell.length_c   1.000
_cell.angle_alpha   90.00
_cell.angle_beta   90.00
_cell.angle_gamma   90.00
#
_symmetry.space_group_name_H-M   'P 1'
#
loop_
_entity.id
_entity.type
_entity.pdbx_description
1 polymer ?
#
loop_
_entity_poly.entity_id
_entity_poly.type
_entity_poly.pdbx_seq_one_letter_code
_entity_poly.pdbx_strand_id
1 'polypeptide(L)'
;MLRSTSRIPIGKLLSRRIHHQTNGLIVSSKDVIPSKNVLPRQQKRQILFKMGNETPARVVGYYVVFPVIPEETVENNCFMCNIAKSEDWPKLATAEPREMYEGTVRMLMDYGATVMEHMEHLATLPAEDRKFENVVDPLLTEEYDVNFAFQTLVLKMLTDWPDCNRKLFDADLHHIKIMCARDQMEKLTNKDFQDAIKQLYESKENGLSEWQSRLLEWYLLEIKASGLDKHDDKTRKVLGSWSKFIDEYRSKYITGVMSTNDQQTFVVNDKKIIKDAPPHILQKLAVDEQSWESGPWRGRMTPHTIYPFMQYCGDRQLRATAWEKWTSKAGFDHDFYNNSINIEELRHNNEGLAKTLGYASVAEHRLANKMAASPDTVRGFINALTRRIRPVVIDRMESWSAWASRCELITGELQAYDMPYVCRKEAEHHYDVNPLDLMNHFPFWPTFQNIVGVVGHIFNLEFKDITDKGYEKAHADARIYSVGDKFSGQHYGRLYIDPYDRQNKRGGWNVMLARPESKERGLDKIVYFIGSAVAPTANGPSLLHHQQLQQLLFHFGRSVQLLLSQSPYRDIAIPWSPFYASDWDAADMFPTFLQMFVTKPNLLATISSPHIITNQPLTEEHANSVALTISRASLWETYRTLFWSDFDLSIYEMEDRKQKFWLDMYKQMYEEYFPFKRNKNDYQPCSFTPIFALQPHMSMYYRKLWAEMLALDIHETFDEEDNEVQTGERLKTTVLNRGSGDVAKELFKRFQGRNPSVGAICDHYAPPLTLQEGMKSMSSGPAAAGSSSVNTETQVVDEIPEALNTILLMVVKNFFSNEHFLIVYHIMRAQCIREENLKARLQFDQKQLRQLIQQLKHEKLVKERIFTQKNENNRTVSILFYYINYRAVLNVVKYKIDHMRQKLESREQMDTNRAHYKCNTCQSTYDLLDIGRILDPETGRLICWRCHGEVQTDESAVPSRTTRTAVARFNEQMNTLYSHICALNGIQLAPHLLEPDIAKYLEDDKAAALQLQQQMDFTSGGGGGGARIQLGGVAHSYHNAASINYANGDSVFVDLNADHTKGPVEEAKIIPEWLKDTAIGGETSHNDNILDQATTDEDDPSLTQRRYGPSIEYLKEIECDDNYSDKKPIKIEEPPAKQMKLEEGAVPPDEEVKVKMEVDDEQHPDDVAKFEEEECMIHVAGRTVPLSQVTPKMVEEEMNEREQEEYCTAVQDLFALFFTQQCSVY
;
A
#
# COMPACT_ATOMS: atom_id res chain seq x y z
N MET A 1 -38.71 -47.22 23.40
CA MET A 1 -38.30 -45.98 24.10
C MET A 1 -36.81 -46.13 24.39
N LEU A 2 -35.86 -45.90 23.46
CA LEU A 2 -35.56 -44.86 22.45
C LEU A 2 -34.78 -43.68 23.08
N ARG A 3 -33.63 -43.20 22.59
CA ARG A 3 -32.77 -43.45 21.39
C ARG A 3 -31.42 -42.71 21.62
N SER A 4 -30.25 -43.34 21.45
CA SER A 4 -29.25 -43.22 20.34
C SER A 4 -28.81 -41.78 20.00
N THR A 5 -27.52 -41.43 19.99
CA THR A 5 -26.62 -41.62 18.83
C THR A 5 -25.14 -41.90 19.18
N SER A 6 -24.47 -42.50 18.21
CA SER A 6 -23.26 -43.33 18.21
C SER A 6 -21.93 -42.57 18.10
N ARG A 7 -20.97 -42.89 18.99
CA ARG A 7 -19.53 -42.73 18.72
C ARG A 7 -19.04 -43.95 17.92
N ILE A 8 -18.46 -43.73 16.75
CA ILE A 8 -17.77 -44.78 15.98
C ILE A 8 -16.29 -44.76 16.39
N PRO A 9 -15.71 -45.85 16.91
CA PRO A 9 -14.28 -45.91 17.22
C PRO A 9 -13.52 -46.42 15.99
N ILE A 10 -12.99 -45.52 15.16
CA ILE A 10 -12.30 -45.88 13.91
C ILE A 10 -10.82 -46.26 14.11
N GLY A 11 -10.18 -45.89 15.23
CA GLY A 11 -8.75 -46.16 15.49
C GLY A 11 -8.32 -47.61 15.75
N LYS A 12 -9.19 -48.62 15.68
CA LYS A 12 -8.82 -50.03 15.96
C LYS A 12 -9.10 -51.04 14.84
N LEU A 13 -9.63 -50.62 13.69
CA LEU A 13 -9.90 -51.50 12.55
C LEU A 13 -8.79 -51.51 11.48
N LEU A 14 -7.88 -50.52 11.51
CA LEU A 14 -6.80 -50.36 10.53
C LEU A 14 -5.67 -51.39 10.65
N SER A 15 -5.45 -52.04 11.80
CA SER A 15 -4.45 -53.13 11.88
C SER A 15 -4.93 -54.46 11.27
N ARG A 16 -6.22 -54.62 10.98
CA ARG A 16 -6.78 -55.88 10.45
C ARG A 16 -7.28 -55.83 9.01
N ARG A 17 -7.57 -54.64 8.45
CA ARG A 17 -8.04 -54.54 7.05
C ARG A 17 -6.93 -54.34 6.01
N ILE A 18 -5.79 -53.77 6.39
CA ILE A 18 -4.62 -53.66 5.49
C ILE A 18 -3.97 -55.04 5.22
N HIS A 19 -4.22 -56.05 6.07
CA HIS A 19 -3.74 -57.42 5.87
C HIS A 19 -4.55 -58.30 4.89
N HIS A 20 -5.66 -57.82 4.34
CA HIS A 20 -6.52 -58.66 3.48
C HIS A 20 -6.52 -58.31 1.98
N GLN A 21 -5.68 -57.40 1.51
CA GLN A 21 -5.49 -57.11 0.08
C GLN A 21 -4.07 -57.34 -0.46
N THR A 22 -3.21 -58.02 0.31
CA THR A 22 -1.90 -58.49 -0.18
C THR A 22 -1.96 -60.00 -0.41
N ASN A 23 -2.56 -60.43 -1.51
CA ASN A 23 -2.38 -61.77 -2.04
C ASN A 23 -2.10 -61.67 -3.54
N GLY A 24 -0.82 -61.67 -3.89
CA GLY A 24 -0.38 -61.78 -5.28
C GLY A 24 0.96 -61.16 -5.54
N LEU A 25 2.04 -61.74 -5.01
CA LEU A 25 3.30 -62.04 -5.72
C LEU A 25 4.38 -62.41 -4.69
N ILE A 26 4.64 -63.71 -4.64
CA ILE A 26 5.74 -64.33 -3.91
C ILE A 26 7.01 -64.13 -4.74
N VAL A 27 8.03 -63.45 -4.20
CA VAL A 27 9.44 -63.70 -4.55
C VAL A 27 10.25 -63.76 -3.26
N SER A 28 11.01 -64.86 -3.13
CA SER A 28 11.69 -65.35 -1.94
C SER A 28 12.88 -64.49 -1.52
N SER A 29 12.97 -64.11 -0.24
CA SER A 29 14.18 -63.60 0.40
C SER A 29 15.04 -64.76 0.95
N LYS A 30 16.28 -64.85 0.48
CA LYS A 30 17.37 -65.56 1.16
C LYS A 30 18.57 -64.63 1.18
N ASP A 31 18.88 -64.12 2.36
CA ASP A 31 20.20 -64.16 3.01
C ASP A 31 20.31 -63.01 4.03
N VAL A 32 20.19 -63.37 5.30
CA VAL A 32 20.52 -62.53 6.45
C VAL A 32 21.84 -63.04 7.01
N ILE A 33 22.85 -62.17 7.08
CA ILE A 33 24.05 -62.36 7.90
C ILE A 33 24.08 -61.24 8.95
N PRO A 34 24.21 -61.54 10.25
CA PRO A 34 24.29 -60.54 11.30
C PRO A 34 25.77 -60.22 11.63
N SER A 35 26.11 -58.95 11.86
CA SER A 35 27.35 -58.61 12.56
C SER A 35 27.19 -57.44 13.53
N LYS A 36 27.85 -57.61 14.69
CA LYS A 36 27.78 -56.83 15.93
C LYS A 36 28.86 -55.74 16.00
N ASN A 37 28.59 -54.75 16.87
CA ASN A 37 29.51 -53.93 17.69
C ASN A 37 30.42 -52.90 17.00
N VAL A 38 30.11 -51.60 17.21
CA VAL A 38 31.10 -50.51 17.35
C VAL A 38 30.62 -49.49 18.42
N LEU A 39 31.55 -49.09 19.30
CA LEU A 39 31.45 -48.11 20.41
C LEU A 39 31.20 -46.64 19.94
N PRO A 40 30.80 -45.71 20.82
CA PRO A 40 30.17 -44.45 20.43
C PRO A 40 31.18 -43.42 19.90
N ARG A 41 31.11 -43.13 18.60
CA ARG A 41 31.72 -41.95 17.99
C ARG A 41 30.67 -40.83 17.90
N GLN A 42 31.08 -39.63 18.30
CA GLN A 42 30.32 -38.37 18.18
C GLN A 42 29.53 -38.32 16.86
N GLN A 43 28.20 -38.28 16.97
CA GLN A 43 27.30 -38.10 15.83
C GLN A 43 27.48 -36.71 15.24
N LYS A 44 28.38 -36.58 14.26
CA LYS A 44 28.21 -35.59 13.19
C LYS A 44 26.99 -36.05 12.38
N ARG A 45 25.94 -35.23 12.40
CA ARG A 45 24.61 -35.48 11.84
C ARG A 45 24.64 -35.87 10.36
N GLN A 46 24.05 -37.03 10.07
CA GLN A 46 23.20 -37.21 8.88
C GLN A 46 21.82 -36.67 9.26
N ILE A 47 21.51 -35.42 8.91
CA ILE A 47 20.12 -34.98 8.80
C ILE A 47 19.93 -34.52 7.37
N LEU A 48 19.95 -35.52 6.51
CA LEU A 48 18.92 -35.71 5.52
C LEU A 48 18.11 -36.88 6.08
N PHE A 49 16.81 -36.70 6.31
CA PHE A 49 15.92 -37.85 6.32
C PHE A 49 15.92 -38.37 4.88
N LYS A 50 16.90 -39.21 4.54
CA LYS A 50 16.93 -39.92 3.27
C LYS A 50 15.66 -40.76 3.24
N MET A 51 14.63 -40.25 2.59
CA MET A 51 13.61 -41.11 2.01
C MET A 51 14.37 -42.02 1.05
N GLY A 52 14.46 -43.31 1.38
CA GLY A 52 15.23 -44.29 0.64
C GLY A 52 14.62 -44.54 -0.74
N ASN A 53 14.92 -43.68 -1.70
CA ASN A 53 14.71 -43.97 -3.11
C ASN A 53 15.94 -44.70 -3.63
N GLU A 54 15.99 -46.01 -3.43
CA GLU A 54 16.83 -46.84 -4.29
C GLU A 54 16.11 -46.94 -5.65
N THR A 55 16.69 -46.34 -6.69
CA THR A 55 16.22 -46.44 -8.07
C THR A 55 16.44 -47.87 -8.58
N PRO A 56 15.39 -48.61 -8.98
CA PRO A 56 15.57 -49.87 -9.71
C PRO A 56 16.05 -49.60 -11.14
N ALA A 57 16.91 -50.49 -11.65
CA ALA A 57 17.41 -50.40 -13.01
C ALA A 57 16.28 -50.45 -14.05
N ARG A 58 16.21 -49.39 -14.86
CA ARG A 58 15.50 -49.20 -16.13
C ARG A 58 14.43 -50.25 -16.48
N VAL A 59 13.21 -49.94 -16.08
CA VAL A 59 11.97 -50.34 -16.77
C VAL A 59 11.28 -49.04 -17.17
N VAL A 60 10.84 -48.92 -18.43
CA VAL A 60 10.06 -47.75 -18.86
C VAL A 60 8.71 -47.80 -18.14
N GLY A 61 8.62 -47.03 -17.06
CA GLY A 61 7.47 -46.86 -16.19
C GLY A 61 7.73 -45.69 -15.24
N TYR A 62 6.67 -45.01 -14.80
CA TYR A 62 6.78 -43.92 -13.83
C TYR A 62 7.04 -44.51 -12.44
N TYR A 63 8.13 -44.11 -11.78
CA TYR A 63 8.29 -44.35 -10.35
C TYR A 63 7.43 -43.34 -9.60
N VAL A 64 6.32 -43.81 -9.04
CA VAL A 64 5.63 -43.06 -7.98
C VAL A 64 6.42 -43.31 -6.71
N VAL A 65 7.33 -42.40 -6.38
CA VAL A 65 7.92 -42.36 -5.05
C VAL A 65 6.79 -41.97 -4.09
N PHE A 66 6.33 -42.94 -3.31
CA PHE A 66 5.43 -42.63 -2.22
C PHE A 66 6.22 -41.86 -1.16
N PRO A 67 5.66 -40.79 -0.58
CA PRO A 67 6.29 -40.13 0.55
C PRO A 67 6.51 -41.18 1.64
N VAL A 68 7.72 -41.22 2.19
CA VAL A 68 8.02 -42.05 3.36
C VAL A 68 7.15 -41.53 4.49
N ILE A 69 6.16 -42.36 4.85
CA ILE A 69 5.30 -42.11 5.99
C ILE A 69 6.16 -42.34 7.23
N PRO A 70 6.36 -41.34 8.10
CA PRO A 70 7.09 -41.56 9.35
C PRO A 70 6.43 -42.69 10.14
N GLU A 71 7.23 -43.59 10.74
CA GLU A 71 6.73 -44.69 11.59
C GLU A 71 6.31 -44.20 12.99
N GLU A 72 6.04 -42.90 13.12
CA GLU A 72 5.63 -42.25 14.37
C GLU A 72 4.16 -42.62 14.70
N THR A 73 3.94 -42.98 15.95
CA THR A 73 2.65 -43.28 16.54
C THR A 73 2.52 -42.56 17.88
N VAL A 74 1.30 -42.47 18.40
CA VAL A 74 1.04 -41.86 19.71
C VAL A 74 1.78 -42.59 20.85
N GLU A 75 2.13 -43.87 20.66
CA GLU A 75 2.85 -44.67 21.65
C GLU A 75 4.37 -44.48 21.64
N ASN A 76 4.98 -44.20 20.48
CA ASN A 76 6.43 -44.05 20.34
C ASN A 76 6.90 -42.59 20.26
N ASN A 77 6.00 -41.64 19.99
CA ASN A 77 6.29 -40.21 19.89
C ASN A 77 5.65 -39.43 21.05
N CYS A 78 6.49 -38.87 21.92
CA CYS A 78 6.08 -38.16 23.12
C CYS A 78 5.37 -36.83 22.85
N PHE A 79 5.64 -36.21 21.69
CA PHE A 79 4.99 -34.98 21.24
C PHE A 79 3.57 -35.26 20.71
N MET A 80 3.41 -36.27 19.85
CA MET A 80 2.09 -36.75 19.45
C MET A 80 1.28 -37.24 20.65
N CYS A 81 1.92 -37.95 21.59
CA CYS A 81 1.29 -38.37 22.84
C CYS A 81 0.78 -37.20 23.69
N ASN A 82 1.54 -36.10 23.78
CA ASN A 82 1.14 -34.90 24.52
C ASN A 82 -0.13 -34.28 23.93
N ILE A 83 -0.20 -34.17 22.60
CA ILE A 83 -1.36 -33.61 21.90
C ILE A 83 -2.57 -34.55 22.01
N ALA A 84 -2.39 -35.84 21.74
CA ALA A 84 -3.46 -36.84 21.82
C ALA A 84 -4.08 -36.97 23.22
N LYS A 85 -3.28 -36.75 24.28
CA LYS A 85 -3.77 -36.72 25.67
C LYS A 85 -4.46 -35.41 26.06
N SER A 86 -4.52 -34.43 25.15
CA SER A 86 -4.99 -33.07 25.44
C SER A 86 -4.27 -32.48 26.65
N GLU A 87 -2.94 -32.62 26.70
CA GLU A 87 -2.15 -31.94 27.71
C GLU A 87 -2.17 -30.42 27.45
N ASP A 88 -2.29 -29.64 28.52
CA ASP A 88 -2.50 -28.20 28.42
C ASP A 88 -1.25 -27.42 27.98
N TRP A 89 -0.05 -28.01 28.10
CA TRP A 89 1.19 -27.37 27.70
C TRP A 89 2.04 -28.29 26.83
N PRO A 90 2.69 -27.78 25.76
CA PRO A 90 3.52 -28.59 24.88
C PRO A 90 4.83 -29.02 25.55
N LYS A 91 5.34 -30.18 25.12
CA LYS A 91 6.69 -30.65 25.47
C LYS A 91 7.74 -29.95 24.61
N LEU A 92 8.19 -28.78 25.04
CA LEU A 92 9.16 -27.96 24.29
C LEU A 92 10.62 -28.36 24.55
N ALA A 93 10.94 -28.82 25.75
CA ALA A 93 12.28 -29.21 26.14
C ALA A 93 12.48 -30.72 26.03
N THR A 94 11.45 -31.50 26.36
CA THR A 94 11.53 -32.97 26.40
C THR A 94 11.44 -33.62 25.02
N ALA A 95 10.68 -33.04 24.08
CA ALA A 95 10.56 -33.57 22.72
C ALA A 95 11.74 -33.13 21.85
N GLU A 96 12.37 -34.09 21.16
CA GLU A 96 13.49 -33.81 20.29
C GLU A 96 13.02 -33.15 18.97
N PRO A 97 13.81 -32.25 18.35
CA PRO A 97 13.43 -31.57 17.11
C PRO A 97 12.99 -32.52 15.98
N ARG A 98 13.65 -33.68 15.88
CA ARG A 98 13.31 -34.75 14.93
C ARG A 98 11.93 -35.33 15.20
N GLU A 99 11.68 -35.68 16.45
CA GLU A 99 10.42 -36.28 16.91
C GLU A 99 9.24 -35.33 16.69
N MET A 100 9.42 -34.03 16.95
CA MET A 100 8.41 -33.02 16.66
C MET A 100 8.12 -32.90 15.15
N TYR A 101 9.16 -32.93 14.32
CA TYR A 101 9.01 -32.82 12.86
C TYR A 101 8.31 -34.05 12.27
N GLU A 102 8.85 -35.25 12.51
CA GLU A 102 8.29 -36.51 12.02
C GLU A 102 6.86 -36.72 12.54
N GLY A 103 6.59 -36.40 13.81
CA GLY A 103 5.25 -36.48 14.40
C GLY A 103 4.26 -35.48 13.77
N THR A 104 4.69 -34.24 13.50
CA THR A 104 3.82 -33.25 12.82
C THR A 104 3.51 -33.67 11.39
N VAL A 105 4.51 -34.16 10.64
CA VAL A 105 4.31 -34.70 9.28
C VAL A 105 3.32 -35.86 9.30
N ARG A 106 3.43 -36.77 10.27
CA ARG A 106 2.49 -37.88 10.45
C ARG A 106 1.07 -37.39 10.69
N MET A 107 0.89 -36.42 11.60
CA MET A 107 -0.43 -35.83 11.90
C MET A 107 -1.05 -35.14 10.67
N LEU A 108 -0.26 -34.44 9.86
CA LEU A 108 -0.72 -33.83 8.61
C LEU A 108 -1.22 -34.89 7.62
N MET A 109 -0.46 -35.98 7.45
CA MET A 109 -0.88 -37.10 6.58
C MET A 109 -2.17 -37.77 7.07
N ASP A 110 -2.31 -37.98 8.38
CA ASP A 110 -3.52 -38.57 8.97
C ASP A 110 -4.73 -37.63 8.84
N TYR A 111 -4.54 -36.33 8.93
CA TYR A 111 -5.58 -35.34 8.64
C TYR A 111 -5.98 -35.35 7.15
N GLY A 112 -5.02 -35.39 6.23
CA GLY A 112 -5.31 -35.54 4.80
C GLY A 112 -6.12 -36.81 4.49
N ALA A 113 -5.81 -37.93 5.15
CA ALA A 113 -6.61 -39.16 5.05
C ALA A 113 -8.03 -38.97 5.61
N THR A 114 -8.16 -38.30 6.76
CA THR A 114 -9.46 -37.98 7.36
C THR A 114 -10.32 -37.10 6.46
N VAL A 115 -9.72 -36.10 5.81
CA VAL A 115 -10.42 -35.26 4.81
C VAL A 115 -10.97 -36.15 3.71
N MET A 116 -10.18 -37.05 3.12
CA MET A 116 -10.63 -37.94 2.06
C MET A 116 -11.79 -38.86 2.50
N GLU A 117 -11.66 -39.53 3.65
CA GLU A 117 -12.73 -40.39 4.20
C GLU A 117 -14.01 -39.60 4.50
N HIS A 118 -13.85 -38.38 5.04
CA HIS A 118 -14.98 -37.50 5.33
C HIS A 118 -15.68 -37.04 4.06
N MET A 119 -14.93 -36.75 2.99
CA MET A 119 -15.52 -36.43 1.68
C MET A 119 -16.33 -37.61 1.13
N GLU A 120 -15.83 -38.85 1.24
CA GLU A 120 -16.60 -40.05 0.85
C GLU A 120 -17.87 -40.22 1.69
N HIS A 121 -17.79 -39.95 2.99
CA HIS A 121 -18.96 -39.98 3.87
C HIS A 121 -20.01 -38.93 3.47
N LEU A 122 -19.59 -37.69 3.22
CA LEU A 122 -20.46 -36.59 2.79
C LEU A 122 -21.20 -36.87 1.48
N ALA A 123 -20.56 -37.57 0.54
CA ALA A 123 -21.20 -38.00 -0.70
C ALA A 123 -22.37 -38.97 -0.46
N THR A 124 -22.35 -39.73 0.63
CA THR A 124 -23.43 -40.66 1.01
C THR A 124 -24.43 -40.08 2.02
N LEU A 125 -24.12 -38.94 2.64
CA LEU A 125 -24.93 -38.34 3.69
C LEU A 125 -26.19 -37.67 3.12
N PRO A 126 -27.40 -38.07 3.56
CA PRO A 126 -28.65 -37.43 3.13
C PRO A 126 -28.66 -35.93 3.43
N ALA A 127 -29.28 -35.13 2.55
CA ALA A 127 -29.30 -33.68 2.67
C ALA A 127 -29.97 -33.17 3.97
N GLU A 128 -30.84 -33.98 4.59
CA GLU A 128 -31.51 -33.70 5.87
C GLU A 128 -30.59 -33.88 7.09
N ASP A 129 -29.52 -34.65 6.95
CA ASP A 129 -28.53 -34.92 8.01
C ASP A 129 -27.26 -34.05 7.89
N ARG A 130 -27.18 -33.22 6.84
CA ARG A 130 -26.10 -32.26 6.59
C ARG A 130 -26.23 -31.06 7.52
N LYS A 131 -25.77 -31.24 8.76
CA LYS A 131 -25.65 -30.20 9.79
C LYS A 131 -24.19 -29.81 10.00
N PHE A 132 -23.94 -28.68 10.65
CA PHE A 132 -22.59 -28.22 10.94
C PHE A 132 -21.74 -29.28 11.66
N GLU A 133 -22.35 -29.99 12.62
CA GLU A 133 -21.71 -31.02 13.44
C GLU A 133 -21.26 -32.25 12.63
N ASN A 134 -21.90 -32.50 11.49
CA ASN A 134 -21.60 -33.64 10.63
C ASN A 134 -20.81 -33.24 9.38
N VAL A 135 -20.77 -31.95 9.04
CA VAL A 135 -20.11 -31.45 7.82
C VAL A 135 -18.76 -30.82 8.13
N VAL A 136 -18.70 -29.93 9.12
CA VAL A 136 -17.53 -29.07 9.37
C VAL A 136 -16.79 -29.47 10.64
N ASP A 137 -17.50 -29.72 11.74
CA ASP A 137 -16.89 -30.05 13.04
C ASP A 137 -15.91 -31.24 13.03
N PRO A 138 -16.15 -32.34 12.28
CA PRO A 138 -15.21 -33.47 12.25
C PRO A 138 -13.84 -33.06 11.70
N LEU A 139 -13.81 -32.16 10.71
CA LEU A 139 -12.56 -31.64 10.15
C LEU A 139 -11.90 -30.65 11.12
N LEU A 140 -12.68 -29.72 11.70
CA LEU A 140 -12.15 -28.72 12.62
C LEU A 140 -11.52 -29.33 13.88
N THR A 141 -12.07 -30.47 14.35
CA THR A 141 -11.56 -31.16 15.53
C THR A 141 -10.14 -31.69 15.31
N GLU A 142 -9.89 -32.37 14.18
CA GLU A 142 -8.56 -32.87 13.83
C GLU A 142 -7.62 -31.72 13.44
N GLU A 143 -8.13 -30.73 12.71
CA GLU A 143 -7.38 -29.54 12.29
C GLU A 143 -6.91 -28.71 13.49
N TYR A 144 -7.63 -28.72 14.62
CA TYR A 144 -7.19 -28.09 15.87
C TYR A 144 -5.85 -28.67 16.35
N ASP A 145 -5.74 -29.99 16.40
CA ASP A 145 -4.55 -30.70 16.90
C ASP A 145 -3.37 -30.56 15.92
N VAL A 146 -3.64 -30.68 14.62
CA VAL A 146 -2.63 -30.50 13.56
C VAL A 146 -2.07 -29.08 13.57
N ASN A 147 -2.93 -28.06 13.68
CA ASN A 147 -2.47 -26.68 13.76
C ASN A 147 -1.63 -26.42 15.01
N PHE A 148 -2.02 -26.97 16.15
CA PHE A 148 -1.24 -26.84 17.38
C PHE A 148 0.13 -27.52 17.25
N ALA A 149 0.17 -28.71 16.64
CA ALA A 149 1.42 -29.42 16.35
C ALA A 149 2.34 -28.57 15.45
N PHE A 150 1.79 -28.10 14.33
CA PHE A 150 2.50 -27.30 13.35
C PHE A 150 3.07 -26.01 13.94
N GLN A 151 2.27 -25.22 14.66
CA GLN A 151 2.74 -23.95 15.23
C GLN A 151 3.78 -24.16 16.34
N THR A 152 3.66 -25.25 17.09
CA THR A 152 4.64 -25.61 18.12
C THR A 152 5.95 -26.14 17.52
N LEU A 153 5.88 -26.88 16.41
CA LEU A 153 7.06 -27.22 15.61
C LEU A 153 7.74 -25.97 15.06
N VAL A 154 6.97 -25.04 14.47
CA VAL A 154 7.54 -23.78 13.93
C VAL A 154 8.20 -22.97 15.06
N LEU A 155 7.61 -22.90 16.25
CA LEU A 155 8.27 -22.32 17.43
C LEU A 155 9.63 -22.98 17.68
N LYS A 156 9.68 -24.32 17.74
CA LYS A 156 10.94 -25.05 17.98
C LYS A 156 11.96 -24.80 16.86
N MET A 157 11.54 -24.83 15.61
CA MET A 157 12.37 -24.52 14.43
C MET A 157 12.96 -23.10 14.50
N LEU A 158 12.20 -22.12 14.97
CA LEU A 158 12.67 -20.73 15.05
C LEU A 158 13.48 -20.44 16.32
N THR A 159 13.28 -21.19 17.41
CA THR A 159 13.90 -20.86 18.71
C THR A 159 15.04 -21.78 19.11
N ASP A 160 14.91 -23.07 18.87
CA ASP A 160 15.85 -24.08 19.34
C ASP A 160 15.92 -25.20 18.30
N TRP A 161 16.41 -24.82 17.12
CA TRP A 161 16.70 -25.76 16.06
C TRP A 161 18.19 -26.04 16.02
N PRO A 162 18.59 -27.30 15.87
CA PRO A 162 20.00 -27.64 15.83
C PRO A 162 20.72 -26.99 14.66
N ASP A 163 22.02 -26.76 14.84
CA ASP A 163 22.88 -26.20 13.80
C ASP A 163 22.83 -27.02 12.50
N CYS A 164 22.33 -26.38 11.44
CA CYS A 164 22.29 -26.91 10.09
C CYS A 164 22.54 -25.81 9.05
N ASN A 165 22.78 -26.19 7.80
CA ASN A 165 22.88 -25.22 6.71
C ASN A 165 21.58 -24.40 6.62
N ARG A 166 21.67 -23.08 6.50
CA ARG A 166 20.52 -22.17 6.37
C ARG A 166 19.58 -22.59 5.25
N LYS A 167 20.12 -23.03 4.11
CA LYS A 167 19.32 -23.46 2.96
C LYS A 167 18.53 -24.74 3.22
N LEU A 168 19.06 -25.65 4.03
CA LEU A 168 18.35 -26.88 4.46
C LEU A 168 17.24 -26.56 5.46
N PHE A 169 17.53 -25.71 6.45
CA PHE A 169 16.50 -25.24 7.39
C PHE A 169 15.33 -24.58 6.69
N ASP A 170 15.65 -23.66 5.78
CA ASP A 170 14.67 -22.96 4.99
C ASP A 170 13.85 -23.96 4.13
N ALA A 171 14.46 -25.08 3.69
CA ALA A 171 13.80 -26.17 2.95
C ALA A 171 12.78 -26.90 3.79
N ASP A 172 13.20 -27.35 4.97
CA ASP A 172 12.34 -28.07 5.89
C ASP A 172 11.16 -27.19 6.32
N LEU A 173 11.43 -25.92 6.66
CA LEU A 173 10.42 -24.95 7.06
C LEU A 173 9.43 -24.65 5.93
N HIS A 174 9.92 -24.55 4.69
CA HIS A 174 9.07 -24.34 3.53
C HIS A 174 8.20 -25.56 3.24
N HIS A 175 8.80 -26.75 3.24
CA HIS A 175 8.12 -28.00 2.99
C HIS A 175 6.94 -28.21 3.95
N ILE A 176 7.17 -28.05 5.26
CA ILE A 176 6.11 -28.23 6.25
C ILE A 176 5.01 -27.16 6.13
N LYS A 177 5.37 -25.91 5.79
CA LYS A 177 4.38 -24.84 5.52
C LYS A 177 3.49 -25.17 4.33
N ILE A 178 4.06 -25.65 3.21
CA ILE A 178 3.30 -26.04 2.03
C ILE A 178 2.38 -27.23 2.34
N MET A 179 2.89 -28.26 3.02
CA MET A 179 2.07 -29.41 3.39
C MET A 179 0.85 -28.98 4.22
N CYS A 180 1.07 -28.18 5.26
CA CYS A 180 0.00 -27.64 6.10
C CYS A 180 -1.02 -26.84 5.29
N ALA A 181 -0.56 -25.92 4.44
CA ALA A 181 -1.43 -25.11 3.60
C ALA A 181 -2.26 -25.96 2.61
N ARG A 182 -1.61 -26.91 1.93
CA ARG A 182 -2.27 -27.81 0.98
C ARG A 182 -3.38 -28.61 1.66
N ASP A 183 -3.06 -29.29 2.75
CA ASP A 183 -4.00 -30.20 3.41
C ASP A 183 -5.20 -29.43 3.99
N GLN A 184 -5.00 -28.20 4.46
CA GLN A 184 -6.08 -27.32 4.91
C GLN A 184 -6.97 -26.82 3.77
N MET A 185 -6.39 -26.53 2.60
CA MET A 185 -7.14 -26.06 1.43
C MET A 185 -7.88 -27.20 0.71
N GLU A 186 -7.43 -28.45 0.85
CA GLU A 186 -7.98 -29.61 0.14
C GLU A 186 -9.49 -29.75 0.33
N LYS A 187 -10.00 -29.56 1.56
CA LYS A 187 -11.44 -29.62 1.87
C LYS A 187 -12.26 -28.66 1.01
N LEU A 188 -11.73 -27.47 0.70
CA LEU A 188 -12.40 -26.44 -0.08
C LEU A 188 -12.47 -26.78 -1.58
N THR A 189 -11.67 -27.75 -2.06
CA THR A 189 -11.68 -28.17 -3.47
C THR A 189 -12.79 -29.17 -3.80
N ASN A 190 -13.33 -29.84 -2.77
CA ASN A 190 -14.35 -30.88 -2.94
C ASN A 190 -15.74 -30.27 -3.15
N LYS A 191 -16.42 -30.66 -4.23
CA LYS A 191 -17.73 -30.14 -4.59
C LYS A 191 -18.83 -30.46 -3.57
N ASP A 192 -18.88 -31.67 -3.03
CA ASP A 192 -19.91 -32.06 -2.06
C ASP A 192 -19.79 -31.26 -0.76
N PHE A 193 -18.56 -30.97 -0.34
CA PHE A 193 -18.29 -30.07 0.78
C PHE A 193 -18.72 -28.63 0.50
N GLN A 194 -18.39 -28.10 -0.69
CA GLN A 194 -18.83 -26.76 -1.10
C GLN A 194 -20.35 -26.64 -1.13
N ASP A 195 -21.05 -27.61 -1.73
CA ASP A 195 -22.51 -27.65 -1.81
C ASP A 195 -23.13 -27.75 -0.41
N ALA A 196 -22.54 -28.56 0.49
CA ALA A 196 -22.99 -28.67 1.88
C ALA A 196 -22.80 -27.37 2.66
N ILE A 197 -21.63 -26.71 2.58
CA ILE A 197 -21.39 -25.40 3.22
C ILE A 197 -22.38 -24.36 2.70
N LYS A 198 -22.59 -24.31 1.38
CA LYS A 198 -23.53 -23.38 0.76
C LYS A 198 -24.96 -23.61 1.24
N GLN A 199 -25.41 -24.86 1.30
CA GLN A 199 -26.72 -25.23 1.83
C GLN A 199 -26.87 -24.81 3.30
N LEU A 200 -25.85 -25.06 4.14
CA LEU A 200 -25.84 -24.65 5.54
C LEU A 200 -25.95 -23.14 5.70
N TYR A 201 -25.19 -22.38 4.89
CA TYR A 201 -25.20 -20.92 4.92
C TYR A 201 -26.53 -20.32 4.43
N GLU A 202 -27.08 -20.82 3.32
CA GLU A 202 -28.32 -20.30 2.71
C GLU A 202 -29.58 -20.67 3.50
N SER A 203 -29.62 -21.87 4.07
CA SER A 203 -30.76 -22.32 4.87
C SER A 203 -30.94 -21.53 6.16
N LYS A 204 -29.90 -20.80 6.58
CA LYS A 204 -29.82 -20.10 7.88
C LYS A 204 -30.42 -20.96 8.99
N GLU A 205 -29.99 -22.23 9.03
CA GLU A 205 -30.57 -23.23 9.93
C GLU A 205 -30.69 -22.64 11.34
N ASN A 206 -31.88 -22.73 11.94
CA ASN A 206 -32.17 -22.25 13.29
C ASN A 206 -31.31 -23.05 14.29
N GLY A 207 -30.06 -22.66 14.49
CA GLY A 207 -29.09 -23.39 15.30
C GLY A 207 -27.64 -22.97 15.12
N LEU A 208 -27.26 -22.38 13.97
CA LEU A 208 -25.89 -21.88 13.77
C LEU A 208 -25.60 -20.67 14.68
N SER A 209 -24.47 -20.72 15.37
CA SER A 209 -23.91 -19.56 16.07
C SER A 209 -23.36 -18.53 15.09
N GLU A 210 -23.23 -17.28 15.55
CA GLU A 210 -22.66 -16.18 14.76
C GLU A 210 -21.26 -16.52 14.20
N TRP A 211 -20.41 -17.16 15.00
CA TRP A 211 -19.08 -17.61 14.59
C TRP A 211 -19.12 -18.70 13.51
N GLN A 212 -20.05 -19.65 13.62
CA GLN A 212 -20.22 -20.70 12.61
C GLN A 212 -20.70 -20.08 11.29
N SER A 213 -21.70 -19.20 11.32
CA SER A 213 -22.17 -18.50 10.12
C SER A 213 -21.05 -17.70 9.47
N ARG A 214 -20.22 -17.00 10.26
CA ARG A 214 -19.07 -16.25 9.75
C ARG A 214 -18.00 -17.16 9.15
N LEU A 215 -17.71 -18.30 9.76
CA LEU A 215 -16.74 -19.26 9.23
C LEU A 215 -17.20 -19.82 7.87
N LEU A 216 -18.49 -20.18 7.76
CA LEU A 216 -19.06 -20.65 6.49
C LEU A 216 -19.01 -19.57 5.40
N GLU A 217 -19.35 -18.32 5.74
CA GLU A 217 -19.22 -17.18 4.84
C GLU A 217 -17.77 -17.03 4.35
N TRP A 218 -16.81 -17.11 5.27
CA TRP A 218 -15.39 -17.02 4.94
C TRP A 218 -14.93 -18.14 4.00
N TYR A 219 -15.33 -19.40 4.24
CA TYR A 219 -15.05 -20.50 3.32
C TYR A 219 -15.65 -20.25 1.93
N LEU A 220 -16.89 -19.77 1.83
CA LEU A 220 -17.54 -19.46 0.55
C LEU A 220 -16.82 -18.33 -0.21
N LEU A 221 -16.39 -17.28 0.50
CA LEU A 221 -15.60 -16.20 -0.08
C LEU A 221 -14.25 -16.71 -0.59
N GLU A 222 -13.61 -17.59 0.15
CA GLU A 222 -12.32 -18.19 -0.25
C GLU A 222 -12.48 -19.10 -1.47
N ILE A 223 -13.52 -19.94 -1.49
CA ILE A 223 -13.86 -20.80 -2.64
C ILE A 223 -14.04 -19.95 -3.90
N LYS A 224 -14.77 -18.84 -3.81
CA LYS A 224 -14.98 -17.91 -4.92
C LYS A 224 -13.70 -17.19 -5.33
N ALA A 225 -12.95 -16.64 -4.38
CA ALA A 225 -11.74 -15.87 -4.65
C ALA A 225 -10.61 -16.74 -5.26
N SER A 226 -10.56 -18.02 -4.89
CA SER A 226 -9.61 -19.00 -5.42
C SER A 226 -10.10 -19.71 -6.69
N GLY A 227 -11.31 -19.41 -7.18
CA GLY A 227 -11.90 -20.04 -8.37
C GLY A 227 -12.22 -21.52 -8.21
N LEU A 228 -12.39 -21.98 -6.97
CA LEU A 228 -12.77 -23.34 -6.63
C LEU A 228 -14.27 -23.59 -6.86
N ASP A 229 -15.06 -22.51 -7.01
CA ASP A 229 -16.49 -22.53 -7.38
C ASP A 229 -16.75 -22.95 -8.85
N LYS A 230 -15.71 -22.96 -9.69
CA LYS A 230 -15.83 -23.34 -11.10
C LYS A 230 -15.78 -24.86 -11.22
N HIS A 231 -16.81 -25.49 -11.77
CA HIS A 231 -16.86 -26.95 -11.95
C HIS A 231 -16.77 -27.40 -13.41
N ASP A 232 -16.79 -26.48 -14.36
CA ASP A 232 -16.64 -26.85 -15.75
C ASP A 232 -15.18 -27.18 -16.09
N ASP A 233 -14.96 -28.35 -16.69
CA ASP A 233 -13.62 -28.87 -17.02
C ASP A 233 -12.78 -27.89 -17.83
N LYS A 234 -13.41 -27.10 -18.70
CA LYS A 234 -12.73 -26.13 -19.56
C LYS A 234 -12.15 -24.99 -18.72
N THR A 235 -12.96 -24.34 -17.89
CA THR A 235 -12.50 -23.24 -17.03
C THR A 235 -11.51 -23.75 -15.99
N ARG A 236 -11.72 -24.94 -15.41
CA ARG A 236 -10.75 -25.52 -14.46
C ARG A 236 -9.40 -25.83 -15.08
N LYS A 237 -9.36 -26.35 -16.32
CA LYS A 237 -8.11 -26.51 -17.06
C LYS A 237 -7.42 -25.17 -17.34
N VAL A 238 -8.18 -24.13 -17.68
CA VAL A 238 -7.65 -22.79 -17.93
C VAL A 238 -7.08 -22.17 -16.63
N LEU A 239 -7.83 -22.19 -15.53
CA LEU A 239 -7.37 -21.72 -14.21
C LEU A 239 -6.13 -22.48 -13.73
N GLY A 240 -6.11 -23.80 -13.91
CA GLY A 240 -4.95 -24.63 -13.59
C GLY A 240 -3.73 -24.28 -14.45
N SER A 241 -3.93 -23.98 -15.74
CA SER A 241 -2.87 -23.53 -16.63
C SER A 241 -2.31 -22.17 -16.20
N TRP A 242 -3.18 -21.19 -15.88
CA TRP A 242 -2.73 -19.88 -15.39
C TRP A 242 -1.93 -20.02 -14.10
N SER A 243 -2.45 -20.76 -13.13
CA SER A 243 -1.78 -20.97 -11.84
C SER A 243 -0.41 -21.63 -12.02
N LYS A 244 -0.32 -22.66 -12.86
CA LYS A 244 0.95 -23.33 -13.19
C LYS A 244 1.98 -22.36 -13.77
N PHE A 245 1.59 -21.53 -14.73
CA PHE A 245 2.52 -20.56 -15.33
C PHE A 245 2.89 -19.44 -14.36
N ILE A 246 1.95 -18.96 -13.54
CA ILE A 246 2.25 -18.00 -12.47
C ILE A 246 3.33 -18.57 -11.55
N ASP A 247 3.17 -19.81 -11.08
CA ASP A 247 4.13 -20.45 -10.20
C ASP A 247 5.48 -20.67 -10.89
N GLU A 248 5.49 -21.10 -12.16
CA GLU A 248 6.72 -21.27 -12.95
C GLU A 248 7.51 -19.96 -13.10
N TYR A 249 6.85 -18.88 -13.55
CA TYR A 249 7.52 -17.59 -13.76
C TYR A 249 7.89 -16.89 -12.45
N ARG A 250 7.10 -17.09 -11.39
CA ARG A 250 7.47 -16.67 -10.04
C ARG A 250 8.76 -17.35 -9.62
N SER A 251 8.85 -18.67 -9.79
CA SER A 251 10.05 -19.45 -9.43
C SER A 251 11.29 -18.99 -10.20
N LYS A 252 11.15 -18.71 -11.50
CA LYS A 252 12.21 -18.11 -12.31
C LYS A 252 12.60 -16.72 -11.81
N TYR A 253 11.61 -15.86 -11.50
CA TYR A 253 11.83 -14.53 -10.96
C TYR A 253 12.66 -14.58 -9.67
N ILE A 254 12.23 -15.41 -8.74
CA ILE A 254 12.87 -15.68 -7.45
C ILE A 254 14.32 -16.13 -7.62
N THR A 255 14.52 -17.10 -8.50
CA THR A 255 15.84 -17.66 -8.81
C THR A 255 16.77 -16.58 -9.37
N GLY A 256 16.28 -15.71 -10.25
CA GLY A 256 17.04 -14.57 -10.78
C GLY A 256 17.46 -13.57 -9.68
N VAL A 257 16.55 -13.25 -8.75
CA VAL A 257 16.88 -12.38 -7.60
C VAL A 257 17.93 -13.01 -6.69
N MET A 258 17.75 -14.29 -6.36
CA MET A 258 18.66 -14.99 -5.45
C MET A 258 20.03 -15.23 -6.06
N SER A 259 20.10 -15.53 -7.37
CA SER A 259 21.37 -15.73 -8.08
C SER A 259 22.19 -14.45 -8.16
N THR A 260 21.54 -13.30 -8.04
CA THR A 260 22.18 -11.99 -8.01
C THR A 260 22.41 -11.45 -6.60
N ASN A 261 21.92 -12.09 -5.52
CA ASN A 261 22.06 -11.57 -4.15
C ASN A 261 23.51 -11.55 -3.64
N ASP A 262 24.30 -12.56 -4.00
CA ASP A 262 25.65 -12.78 -3.46
C ASP A 262 26.76 -12.42 -4.47
N GLN A 263 26.42 -11.90 -5.66
CA GLN A 263 27.41 -11.54 -6.69
C GLN A 263 28.33 -10.39 -6.28
N GLN A 264 27.86 -9.51 -5.40
CA GLN A 264 28.63 -8.38 -4.89
C GLN A 264 28.38 -8.27 -3.40
N THR A 265 29.45 -7.97 -2.66
CA THR A 265 29.36 -7.61 -1.25
C THR A 265 30.17 -6.34 -1.00
N PHE A 266 29.76 -5.58 0.01
CA PHE A 266 30.38 -4.31 0.39
C PHE A 266 30.89 -4.44 1.82
N VAL A 267 32.20 -4.38 2.01
CA VAL A 267 32.82 -4.63 3.32
C VAL A 267 33.45 -3.36 3.86
N VAL A 268 33.17 -3.08 5.13
CA VAL A 268 33.76 -2.00 5.92
C VAL A 268 34.59 -2.62 7.03
N ASN A 269 35.87 -2.28 7.06
CA ASN A 269 36.81 -2.72 8.09
C ASN A 269 37.02 -1.64 9.16
N ASP A 270 36.92 -0.35 8.80
CA ASP A 270 37.12 0.75 9.73
C ASP A 270 35.82 1.04 10.50
N LYS A 271 35.84 0.79 11.82
CA LYS A 271 34.74 1.11 12.74
C LYS A 271 34.31 2.57 12.66
N LYS A 272 35.21 3.50 12.33
CA LYS A 272 34.88 4.93 12.21
C LYS A 272 33.83 5.22 11.13
N ILE A 273 33.79 4.42 10.07
CA ILE A 273 32.83 4.57 8.95
C ILE A 273 31.41 4.17 9.39
N ILE A 274 31.27 3.24 10.34
CA ILE A 274 29.98 2.70 10.78
C ILE A 274 29.71 2.91 12.28
N LYS A 275 30.42 3.86 12.89
CA LYS A 275 30.42 4.09 14.35
C LYS A 275 29.04 4.40 14.95
N ASP A 276 28.13 4.91 14.12
CA ASP A 276 26.77 5.30 14.51
C ASP A 276 25.78 4.11 14.44
N ALA A 277 26.20 2.95 13.92
CA ALA A 277 25.32 1.79 13.83
C ALA A 277 25.07 1.19 15.23
N PRO A 278 23.80 0.97 15.61
CA PRO A 278 23.48 0.33 16.88
C PRO A 278 23.86 -1.17 16.88
N PRO A 279 23.99 -1.80 18.06
CA PRO A 279 24.46 -3.17 18.21
C PRO A 279 23.74 -4.21 17.33
N HIS A 280 22.42 -4.14 17.22
CA HIS A 280 21.65 -5.09 16.41
C HIS A 280 21.92 -4.95 14.90
N ILE A 281 22.30 -3.76 14.44
CA ILE A 281 22.71 -3.55 13.05
C ILE A 281 24.15 -4.03 12.84
N LEU A 282 25.04 -3.76 13.78
CA LEU A 282 26.42 -4.27 13.73
C LEU A 282 26.44 -5.80 13.71
N GLN A 283 25.66 -6.48 14.57
CA GLN A 283 25.48 -7.93 14.55
C GLN A 283 24.98 -8.43 13.20
N LYS A 284 23.96 -7.78 12.66
CA LYS A 284 23.37 -8.16 11.37
C LYS A 284 24.33 -7.99 10.19
N LEU A 285 25.20 -6.99 10.24
CA LEU A 285 26.18 -6.72 9.19
C LEU A 285 27.50 -7.48 9.42
N ALA A 286 27.77 -7.99 10.61
CA ALA A 286 29.04 -8.65 10.89
C ALA A 286 29.30 -9.82 9.93
N VAL A 287 30.56 -9.95 9.50
CA VAL A 287 30.99 -11.14 8.74
C VAL A 287 31.08 -12.34 9.67
N ASP A 288 31.58 -12.13 10.89
CA ASP A 288 31.60 -13.08 11.99
C ASP A 288 30.67 -12.59 13.11
N GLU A 289 29.64 -13.36 13.42
CA GLU A 289 28.64 -13.06 14.45
C GLU A 289 29.27 -12.96 15.85
N GLN A 290 30.40 -13.63 16.11
CA GLN A 290 31.09 -13.57 17.40
C GLN A 290 31.91 -12.28 17.58
N SER A 291 32.33 -11.67 16.48
CA SER A 291 33.23 -10.51 16.45
C SER A 291 32.53 -9.24 15.91
N TRP A 292 31.22 -9.12 16.11
CA TRP A 292 30.39 -8.06 15.55
C TRP A 292 30.78 -6.64 16.00
N GLU A 293 31.44 -6.48 17.14
CA GLU A 293 31.89 -5.17 17.64
C GLU A 293 33.17 -4.67 16.97
N SER A 294 34.02 -5.59 16.51
CA SER A 294 35.32 -5.29 15.88
C SER A 294 35.25 -5.31 14.36
N GLY A 295 34.19 -5.88 13.78
CA GLY A 295 34.05 -6.07 12.35
C GLY A 295 34.89 -7.25 11.84
N PRO A 296 35.00 -7.41 10.52
CA PRO A 296 34.47 -6.53 9.48
C PRO A 296 32.95 -6.62 9.30
N TRP A 297 32.34 -5.56 8.76
CA TRP A 297 30.90 -5.47 8.48
C TRP A 297 30.62 -5.50 6.98
N ARG A 298 29.62 -6.28 6.56
CA ARG A 298 29.29 -6.58 5.18
C ARG A 298 27.83 -6.29 4.86
N GLY A 299 27.61 -5.40 3.90
CA GLY A 299 26.33 -5.29 3.18
C GLY A 299 26.29 -6.30 2.02
N ARG A 300 25.32 -7.23 2.05
CA ARG A 300 25.00 -8.08 0.88
C ARG A 300 23.88 -7.41 0.08
N MET A 301 23.64 -7.83 -1.16
CA MET A 301 22.56 -7.26 -1.98
C MET A 301 21.16 -7.79 -1.61
N THR A 302 20.95 -8.15 -0.35
CA THR A 302 19.65 -8.51 0.22
C THR A 302 19.06 -7.30 0.97
N PRO A 303 17.74 -7.03 0.88
CA PRO A 303 17.12 -5.86 1.52
C PRO A 303 17.44 -5.73 3.01
N HIS A 304 17.51 -6.85 3.71
CA HIS A 304 17.79 -6.90 5.14
C HIS A 304 19.19 -6.42 5.53
N THR A 305 20.18 -6.48 4.63
CA THR A 305 21.56 -6.08 4.92
C THR A 305 21.96 -4.82 4.17
N ILE A 306 21.58 -4.68 2.90
CA ILE A 306 21.94 -3.50 2.08
C ILE A 306 21.31 -2.22 2.62
N TYR A 307 20.07 -2.25 3.09
CA TYR A 307 19.38 -1.05 3.54
C TYR A 307 19.97 -0.50 4.85
N PRO A 308 20.18 -1.33 5.91
CA PRO A 308 20.95 -0.88 7.08
C PRO A 308 22.37 -0.44 6.73
N PHE A 309 23.04 -1.12 5.81
CA PHE A 309 24.37 -0.70 5.35
C PHE A 309 24.32 0.72 4.76
N MET A 310 23.37 1.03 3.88
CA MET A 310 23.21 2.38 3.33
C MET A 310 22.79 3.42 4.38
N GLN A 311 22.04 3.03 5.41
CA GLN A 311 21.59 3.93 6.48
C GLN A 311 22.73 4.36 7.43
N TYR A 312 23.72 3.48 7.67
CA TYR A 312 24.76 3.71 8.67
C TYR A 312 26.20 3.81 8.12
N CYS A 313 26.45 3.43 6.87
CA CYS A 313 27.76 3.60 6.25
C CYS A 313 28.03 5.07 5.94
N GLY A 314 29.03 5.67 6.60
CA GLY A 314 29.45 7.05 6.37
C GLY A 314 30.16 7.29 5.03
N ASP A 315 30.65 6.24 4.36
CA ASP A 315 31.32 6.37 3.06
C ASP A 315 30.30 6.50 1.93
N ARG A 316 30.21 7.72 1.37
CA ARG A 316 29.30 8.04 0.27
C ARG A 316 29.58 7.24 -1.01
N GLN A 317 30.84 6.98 -1.34
CA GLN A 317 31.19 6.25 -2.56
C GLN A 317 30.75 4.79 -2.44
N LEU A 318 30.97 4.16 -1.28
CA LEU A 318 30.47 2.81 -1.01
C LEU A 318 28.94 2.76 -1.07
N ARG A 319 28.23 3.75 -0.54
CA ARG A 319 26.76 3.84 -0.68
C ARG A 319 26.32 3.96 -2.14
N ALA A 320 27.00 4.78 -2.94
CA ALA A 320 26.70 4.97 -4.36
C ALA A 320 26.86 3.66 -5.14
N THR A 321 27.99 2.96 -4.98
CA THR A 321 28.23 1.67 -5.63
C THR A 321 27.25 0.60 -5.12
N ALA A 322 26.94 0.59 -3.82
CA ALA A 322 25.97 -0.31 -3.23
C ALA A 322 24.57 -0.14 -3.85
N TRP A 323 24.11 1.10 -4.00
CA TRP A 323 22.83 1.42 -4.61
C TRP A 323 22.77 1.05 -6.09
N GLU A 324 23.81 1.39 -6.85
CA GLU A 324 23.89 1.07 -8.27
C GLU A 324 23.75 -0.45 -8.50
N LYS A 325 24.53 -1.25 -7.77
CA LYS A 325 24.46 -2.71 -7.87
C LYS A 325 23.16 -3.29 -7.34
N TRP A 326 22.60 -2.71 -6.28
CA TRP A 326 21.33 -3.17 -5.73
C TRP A 326 20.15 -2.92 -6.67
N THR A 327 20.10 -1.76 -7.33
CA THR A 327 19.02 -1.40 -8.26
C THR A 327 19.16 -2.08 -9.63
N SER A 328 20.34 -2.56 -10.01
CA SER A 328 20.57 -3.28 -11.27
C SER A 328 20.28 -4.78 -11.19
N LYS A 329 20.01 -5.32 -10.00
CA LYS A 329 19.82 -6.77 -9.76
C LYS A 329 18.78 -7.39 -10.68
N ALA A 330 19.12 -8.55 -11.24
CA ALA A 330 18.27 -9.30 -12.17
C ALA A 330 17.74 -8.43 -13.33
N GLY A 331 18.41 -7.30 -13.61
CA GLY A 331 18.11 -6.40 -14.71
C GLY A 331 18.75 -6.84 -16.02
N PHE A 332 18.80 -5.93 -16.98
CA PHE A 332 19.25 -6.21 -18.35
C PHE A 332 20.76 -6.49 -18.48
N ASP A 333 21.55 -6.18 -17.45
CA ASP A 333 22.97 -6.50 -17.40
C ASP A 333 23.23 -8.00 -17.12
N HIS A 334 22.18 -8.78 -16.82
CA HIS A 334 22.26 -10.21 -16.61
C HIS A 334 21.53 -10.93 -17.74
N ASP A 335 22.22 -11.81 -18.48
CA ASP A 335 21.58 -12.55 -19.58
C ASP A 335 20.61 -13.61 -19.05
N PHE A 336 21.13 -14.58 -18.28
CA PHE A 336 20.36 -15.74 -17.80
C PHE A 336 19.41 -15.41 -16.63
N TYR A 337 19.78 -14.43 -15.80
CA TYR A 337 19.04 -14.06 -14.58
C TYR A 337 18.13 -12.84 -14.76
N ASN A 338 17.86 -12.42 -16.00
CA ASN A 338 17.01 -11.27 -16.30
C ASN A 338 15.54 -11.55 -15.93
N ASN A 339 14.97 -10.68 -15.10
CA ASN A 339 13.58 -10.78 -14.66
C ASN A 339 12.58 -9.96 -15.49
N SER A 340 13.04 -9.23 -16.50
CA SER A 340 12.16 -8.42 -17.34
C SER A 340 11.05 -9.23 -18.02
N ILE A 341 11.39 -10.40 -18.59
CA ILE A 341 10.40 -11.28 -19.22
C ILE A 341 9.49 -11.90 -18.15
N ASN A 342 10.07 -12.34 -17.04
CA ASN A 342 9.32 -12.92 -15.92
C ASN A 342 8.25 -11.95 -15.39
N ILE A 343 8.53 -10.65 -15.32
CA ILE A 343 7.56 -9.62 -14.94
C ILE A 343 6.38 -9.59 -15.93
N GLU A 344 6.62 -9.52 -17.23
CA GLU A 344 5.55 -9.46 -18.23
C GLU A 344 4.71 -10.75 -18.27
N GLU A 345 5.35 -11.90 -18.07
CA GLU A 345 4.65 -13.18 -17.97
C GLU A 345 3.83 -13.27 -16.68
N LEU A 346 4.36 -12.80 -15.54
CA LEU A 346 3.58 -12.70 -14.31
C LEU A 346 2.37 -11.79 -14.48
N ARG A 347 2.53 -10.61 -15.10
CA ARG A 347 1.42 -9.72 -15.43
C ARG A 347 0.38 -10.43 -16.29
N HIS A 348 0.82 -11.07 -17.37
CA HIS A 348 -0.06 -11.79 -18.29
C HIS A 348 -0.90 -12.86 -17.61
N ASN A 349 -0.24 -13.75 -16.87
CA ASN A 349 -0.90 -14.94 -16.35
C ASN A 349 -1.82 -14.57 -15.17
N ASN A 350 -1.44 -13.59 -14.33
CA ASN A 350 -2.34 -13.07 -13.28
C ASN A 350 -3.56 -12.35 -13.88
N GLU A 351 -3.38 -11.58 -14.94
CA GLU A 351 -4.48 -10.92 -15.66
C GLU A 351 -5.44 -11.95 -16.27
N GLY A 352 -4.88 -12.99 -16.91
CA GLY A 352 -5.65 -14.12 -17.44
C GLY A 352 -6.44 -14.84 -16.35
N LEU A 353 -5.83 -15.06 -15.18
CA LEU A 353 -6.49 -15.63 -14.00
C LEU A 353 -7.67 -14.75 -13.55
N ALA A 354 -7.43 -13.45 -13.31
CA ALA A 354 -8.44 -12.51 -12.84
C ALA A 354 -9.64 -12.41 -13.81
N LYS A 355 -9.37 -12.29 -15.12
CA LYS A 355 -10.42 -12.25 -16.16
C LYS A 355 -11.21 -13.55 -16.24
N THR A 356 -10.55 -14.70 -16.07
CA THR A 356 -11.24 -16.01 -16.04
C THR A 356 -12.16 -16.14 -14.82
N LEU A 357 -11.79 -15.51 -13.70
CA LEU A 357 -12.60 -15.46 -12.48
C LEU A 357 -13.73 -14.42 -12.52
N GLY A 358 -13.75 -13.54 -13.54
CA GLY A 358 -14.79 -12.54 -13.76
C GLY A 358 -14.48 -11.15 -13.21
N TYR A 359 -13.21 -10.85 -12.92
CA TYR A 359 -12.74 -9.52 -12.52
C TYR A 359 -12.17 -8.75 -13.72
N ALA A 360 -12.30 -7.43 -13.72
CA ALA A 360 -11.78 -6.58 -14.79
C ALA A 360 -10.25 -6.47 -14.77
N SER A 361 -9.66 -6.49 -13.56
CA SER A 361 -8.21 -6.39 -13.36
C SER A 361 -7.72 -7.30 -12.24
N VAL A 362 -6.40 -7.45 -12.16
CA VAL A 362 -5.76 -8.17 -11.05
C VAL A 362 -6.01 -7.41 -9.74
N ALA A 363 -5.87 -6.09 -9.74
CA ALA A 363 -6.12 -5.27 -8.55
C ALA A 363 -7.54 -5.46 -8.00
N GLU A 364 -8.56 -5.51 -8.86
CA GLU A 364 -9.94 -5.76 -8.44
C GLU A 364 -10.11 -7.14 -7.79
N HIS A 365 -9.51 -8.19 -8.38
CA HIS A 365 -9.51 -9.54 -7.80
C HIS A 365 -8.86 -9.56 -6.40
N ARG A 366 -7.72 -8.87 -6.22
CA ARG A 366 -7.01 -8.86 -4.93
C ARG A 366 -7.74 -8.05 -3.86
N LEU A 367 -8.43 -6.98 -4.24
CA LEU A 367 -9.08 -6.04 -3.32
C LEU A 367 -10.53 -6.39 -2.97
N ALA A 368 -11.19 -7.27 -3.72
CA ALA A 368 -12.63 -7.57 -3.57
C ALA A 368 -13.07 -7.93 -2.14
N ASN A 369 -12.19 -8.59 -1.37
CA ASN A 369 -12.44 -8.99 0.03
C ASN A 369 -11.42 -8.33 0.98
N LYS A 370 -11.12 -7.06 0.75
CA LYS A 370 -10.25 -6.24 1.60
C LYS A 370 -11.07 -5.07 2.15
N MET A 371 -10.60 -4.44 3.21
CA MET A 371 -11.27 -3.27 3.80
C MET A 371 -11.39 -2.12 2.77
N ALA A 372 -10.38 -1.93 1.93
CA ALA A 372 -10.39 -0.93 0.85
C ALA A 372 -11.41 -1.27 -0.26
N ALA A 373 -11.75 -2.55 -0.44
CA ALA A 373 -12.74 -3.11 -1.38
C ALA A 373 -12.52 -2.89 -2.89
N SER A 374 -11.91 -1.78 -3.32
CA SER A 374 -11.73 -1.44 -4.74
C SER A 374 -10.42 -0.72 -5.04
N PRO A 375 -9.90 -0.86 -6.28
CA PRO A 375 -8.73 -0.12 -6.74
C PRO A 375 -8.92 1.41 -6.67
N ASP A 376 -10.13 1.90 -6.99
CA ASP A 376 -10.46 3.33 -6.91
C ASP A 376 -10.32 3.91 -5.50
N THR A 377 -10.70 3.14 -4.47
CA THR A 377 -10.56 3.55 -3.07
C THR A 377 -9.09 3.69 -2.69
N VAL A 378 -8.26 2.72 -3.10
CA VAL A 378 -6.81 2.75 -2.86
C VAL A 378 -6.16 3.91 -3.63
N ARG A 379 -6.56 4.15 -4.89
CA ARG A 379 -6.09 5.26 -5.71
C ARG A 379 -6.48 6.61 -5.10
N GLY A 380 -7.69 6.74 -4.58
CA GLY A 380 -8.14 7.92 -3.83
C GLY A 380 -7.28 8.20 -2.60
N PHE A 381 -6.98 7.15 -1.82
CA PHE A 381 -6.07 7.20 -0.67
C PHE A 381 -4.65 7.63 -1.06
N ILE A 382 -4.04 6.96 -2.05
CA ILE A 382 -2.71 7.28 -2.57
C ILE A 382 -2.67 8.74 -3.04
N ASN A 383 -3.64 9.18 -3.84
CA ASN A 383 -3.70 10.55 -4.36
C ASN A 383 -3.87 11.59 -3.25
N ALA A 384 -4.65 11.31 -2.21
CA ALA A 384 -4.80 12.20 -1.06
C ALA A 384 -3.49 12.34 -0.29
N LEU A 385 -2.81 11.21 -0.05
CA LEU A 385 -1.54 11.18 0.66
C LEU A 385 -0.42 11.86 -0.14
N THR A 386 -0.31 11.58 -1.45
CA THR A 386 0.66 12.21 -2.35
C THR A 386 0.47 13.73 -2.38
N ARG A 387 -0.77 14.22 -2.45
CA ARG A 387 -1.07 15.67 -2.46
C ARG A 387 -0.58 16.40 -1.21
N ARG A 388 -0.57 15.75 -0.03
CA ARG A 388 -0.15 16.38 1.23
C ARG A 388 1.33 16.13 1.56
N ILE A 389 1.86 14.92 1.30
CA ILE A 389 3.24 14.55 1.65
C ILE A 389 4.25 15.07 0.63
N ARG A 390 3.94 15.07 -0.68
CA ARG A 390 4.91 15.47 -1.71
C ARG A 390 5.46 16.89 -1.51
N PRO A 391 4.64 17.92 -1.23
CA PRO A 391 5.15 19.26 -0.91
C PRO A 391 6.09 19.27 0.30
N VAL A 392 5.80 18.47 1.33
CA VAL A 392 6.65 18.36 2.53
C VAL A 392 7.99 17.73 2.20
N VAL A 393 8.01 16.70 1.35
CA VAL A 393 9.27 16.08 0.91
C VAL A 393 10.10 17.05 0.07
N ILE A 394 9.47 17.81 -0.83
CA ILE A 394 10.15 18.82 -1.65
C ILE A 394 10.76 19.92 -0.78
N ASP A 395 10.01 20.46 0.19
CA ASP A 395 10.53 21.42 1.18
C ASP A 395 11.69 20.81 1.97
N ARG A 396 11.56 19.54 2.36
CA ARG A 396 12.61 18.85 3.13
C ARG A 396 13.88 18.58 2.32
N MET A 397 13.78 18.40 1.00
CA MET A 397 14.95 18.24 0.12
C MET A 397 15.92 19.40 0.24
N GLU A 398 15.43 20.64 0.41
CA GLU A 398 16.29 21.81 0.62
C GLU A 398 17.03 21.73 1.97
N SER A 399 16.31 21.39 3.05
CA SER A 399 16.89 21.20 4.39
C SER A 399 17.94 20.08 4.40
N TRP A 400 17.63 18.93 3.80
CA TRP A 400 18.55 17.80 3.68
C TRP A 400 19.79 18.15 2.87
N SER A 401 19.64 18.85 1.74
CA SER A 401 20.77 19.28 0.91
C SER A 401 21.65 20.27 1.67
N ALA A 402 21.05 21.27 2.32
CA ALA A 402 21.78 22.28 3.08
C ALA A 402 22.51 21.67 4.29
N TRP A 403 21.89 20.72 5.00
CA TRP A 403 22.55 20.00 6.09
C TRP A 403 23.70 19.12 5.56
N ALA A 404 23.48 18.35 4.50
CA ALA A 404 24.49 17.47 3.92
C ALA A 404 25.71 18.25 3.41
N SER A 405 25.51 19.42 2.79
CA SER A 405 26.60 20.30 2.38
C SER A 405 27.41 20.86 3.56
N ARG A 406 26.73 21.27 4.65
CA ARG A 406 27.41 21.86 5.82
C ARG A 406 28.11 20.82 6.70
N CYS A 407 27.46 19.68 6.95
CA CYS A 407 27.87 18.71 7.97
C CYS A 407 28.63 17.52 7.39
N GLU A 408 28.28 17.08 6.18
CA GLU A 408 28.86 15.90 5.52
C GLU A 408 29.71 16.26 4.29
N LEU A 409 29.86 17.56 4.01
CA LEU A 409 30.61 18.11 2.86
C LEU A 409 30.14 17.58 1.50
N ILE A 410 28.86 17.21 1.40
CA ILE A 410 28.23 16.81 0.14
C ILE A 410 27.78 18.08 -0.59
N THR A 411 28.67 18.61 -1.44
CA THR A 411 28.47 19.89 -2.15
C THR A 411 27.74 19.77 -3.50
N GLY A 412 27.54 18.55 -4.01
CA GLY A 412 26.74 18.27 -5.20
C GLY A 412 25.28 17.93 -4.87
N GLU A 413 24.46 17.71 -5.89
CA GLU A 413 23.08 17.28 -5.72
C GLU A 413 23.00 15.95 -4.96
N LEU A 414 22.11 15.89 -3.96
CA LEU A 414 21.75 14.64 -3.29
C LEU A 414 21.22 13.64 -4.31
N GLN A 415 21.52 12.36 -4.10
CA GLN A 415 21.04 11.27 -4.93
C GLN A 415 20.25 10.26 -4.08
N ALA A 416 19.54 9.34 -4.73
CA ALA A 416 18.72 8.34 -4.03
C ALA A 416 19.52 7.51 -2.99
N TYR A 417 20.80 7.24 -3.24
CA TYR A 417 21.70 6.51 -2.33
C TYR A 417 22.17 7.31 -1.11
N ASP A 418 22.02 8.63 -1.13
CA ASP A 418 22.31 9.50 0.02
C ASP A 418 21.15 9.53 1.00
N MET A 419 19.92 9.32 0.53
CA MET A 419 18.70 9.58 1.29
C MET A 419 18.58 8.78 2.59
N PRO A 420 18.81 7.44 2.65
CA PRO A 420 18.72 6.70 3.91
C PRO A 420 19.68 7.20 5.00
N TYR A 421 20.87 7.66 4.61
CA TYR A 421 21.88 8.19 5.52
C TYR A 421 21.56 9.63 5.93
N VAL A 422 21.31 10.50 4.95
CA VAL A 422 21.08 11.94 5.17
C VAL A 422 19.80 12.18 5.97
N CYS A 423 18.69 11.53 5.63
CA CYS A 423 17.41 11.74 6.35
C CYS A 423 17.53 11.37 7.82
N ARG A 424 18.25 10.28 8.13
CA ARG A 424 18.51 9.86 9.51
C ARG A 424 19.40 10.86 10.24
N LYS A 425 20.59 11.13 9.70
CA LYS A 425 21.59 11.98 10.37
C LYS A 425 21.12 13.42 10.52
N GLU A 426 20.39 13.94 9.53
CA GLU A 426 19.82 15.28 9.60
C GLU A 426 18.75 15.37 10.69
N ALA A 427 17.87 14.37 10.81
CA ALA A 427 16.84 14.36 11.84
C ALA A 427 17.42 14.20 13.26
N GLU A 428 18.45 13.36 13.43
CA GLU A 428 19.19 13.21 14.69
C GLU A 428 19.85 14.55 15.09
N HIS A 429 20.49 15.23 14.14
CA HIS A 429 21.15 16.51 14.38
C HIS A 429 20.15 17.67 14.62
N HIS A 430 19.03 17.69 13.89
CA HIS A 430 18.05 18.77 13.95
C HIS A 430 17.39 18.90 15.33
N TYR A 431 17.15 17.78 16.01
CA TYR A 431 16.52 17.74 17.33
C TYR A 431 17.49 17.38 18.47
N ASP A 432 18.79 17.33 18.19
CA ASP A 432 19.85 16.99 19.16
C ASP A 432 19.60 15.67 19.91
N VAL A 433 19.31 14.61 19.14
CA VAL A 433 19.05 13.28 19.68
C VAL A 433 20.20 12.35 19.33
N ASN A 434 20.78 11.70 20.35
CA ASN A 434 21.72 10.61 20.18
C ASN A 434 21.02 9.25 20.38
N PRO A 435 20.71 8.49 19.32
CA PRO A 435 19.98 7.23 19.44
C PRO A 435 20.73 6.15 20.23
N LEU A 436 22.07 6.20 20.26
CA LEU A 436 22.88 5.23 21.01
C LEU A 436 22.86 5.50 22.51
N ASP A 437 22.84 6.76 22.91
CA ASP A 437 22.68 7.14 24.33
C ASP A 437 21.26 6.86 24.82
N LEU A 438 20.27 7.18 23.97
CA LEU A 438 18.85 6.93 24.24
C LEU A 438 18.54 5.45 24.58
N MET A 439 19.30 4.50 24.02
CA MET A 439 19.15 3.06 24.34
C MET A 439 19.23 2.76 25.84
N ASN A 440 19.96 3.57 26.62
CA ASN A 440 20.09 3.40 28.08
C ASN A 440 18.78 3.63 28.84
N HIS A 441 17.77 4.22 28.21
CA HIS A 441 16.41 4.32 28.74
C HIS A 441 15.56 3.08 28.43
N PHE A 442 16.01 2.18 27.55
CA PHE A 442 15.20 1.07 27.06
C PHE A 442 15.84 -0.32 27.27
N PRO A 443 16.15 -0.73 28.52
CA PRO A 443 16.47 -2.13 28.81
C PRO A 443 15.24 -3.01 28.54
N PHE A 444 15.44 -4.18 27.92
CA PHE A 444 14.34 -5.00 27.38
C PHE A 444 13.23 -5.31 28.38
N TRP A 445 13.55 -5.95 29.51
CA TRP A 445 12.53 -6.40 30.47
C TRP A 445 11.84 -5.27 31.21
N PRO A 446 12.54 -4.23 31.73
CA PRO A 446 11.87 -3.07 32.31
C PRO A 446 10.97 -2.35 31.29
N THR A 447 11.45 -2.15 30.06
CA THR A 447 10.63 -1.57 28.98
C THR A 447 9.39 -2.42 28.68
N PHE A 448 9.55 -3.74 28.59
CA PHE A 448 8.43 -4.66 28.40
C PHE A 448 7.41 -4.57 29.54
N GLN A 449 7.86 -4.49 30.79
CA GLN A 449 7.00 -4.32 31.96
C GLN A 449 6.24 -2.99 31.92
N ASN A 450 6.88 -1.89 31.50
CA ASN A 450 6.20 -0.60 31.35
C ASN A 450 5.16 -0.64 30.22
N ILE A 451 5.48 -1.26 29.08
CA ILE A 451 4.52 -1.48 27.98
C ILE A 451 3.32 -2.29 28.47
N VAL A 452 3.57 -3.39 29.20
CA VAL A 452 2.52 -4.20 29.84
C VAL A 452 1.67 -3.37 30.80
N GLY A 453 2.28 -2.44 31.56
CA GLY A 453 1.56 -1.52 32.44
C GLY A 453 0.62 -0.59 31.69
N VAL A 454 1.11 0.05 30.62
CA VAL A 454 0.31 0.96 29.78
C VAL A 454 -0.83 0.22 29.08
N VAL A 455 -0.53 -0.91 28.43
CA VAL A 455 -1.55 -1.73 27.74
C VAL A 455 -2.54 -2.33 28.74
N GLY A 456 -2.07 -2.74 29.92
CA GLY A 456 -2.92 -3.23 31.01
C GLY A 456 -3.88 -2.18 31.55
N HIS A 457 -3.46 -0.91 31.57
CA HIS A 457 -4.32 0.23 31.92
C HIS A 457 -5.36 0.51 30.83
N ILE A 458 -4.92 0.69 29.57
CA ILE A 458 -5.81 1.06 28.46
C ILE A 458 -6.88 -0.03 28.21
N PHE A 459 -6.51 -1.31 28.28
CA PHE A 459 -7.38 -2.43 27.89
C PHE A 459 -7.90 -3.27 29.08
N ASN A 460 -7.69 -2.81 30.32
CA ASN A 460 -8.06 -3.53 31.54
C ASN A 460 -7.49 -4.96 31.63
N LEU A 461 -6.22 -5.12 31.27
CA LEU A 461 -5.54 -6.43 31.26
C LEU A 461 -4.57 -6.60 32.43
N GLU A 462 -4.47 -7.83 32.91
CA GLU A 462 -3.51 -8.26 33.92
C GLU A 462 -2.60 -9.35 33.35
N PHE A 463 -1.29 -9.11 33.40
CA PHE A 463 -0.26 -10.05 32.96
C PHE A 463 0.47 -10.59 34.19
N LYS A 464 0.18 -11.85 34.56
CA LYS A 464 0.81 -12.54 35.68
C LYS A 464 1.96 -13.41 35.19
N ASP A 465 3.18 -13.12 35.60
CA ASP A 465 4.34 -13.99 35.31
C ASP A 465 4.14 -15.35 36.01
N ILE A 466 4.13 -16.42 35.22
CA ILE A 466 3.94 -17.80 35.64
C ILE A 466 5.09 -18.69 35.17
N THR A 467 6.24 -18.09 34.84
CA THR A 467 7.44 -18.78 34.34
C THR A 467 7.89 -19.90 35.28
N ASP A 468 7.76 -19.72 36.60
CA ASP A 468 8.21 -20.67 37.61
C ASP A 468 7.20 -21.79 37.94
N LYS A 469 6.08 -21.89 37.20
CA LYS A 469 5.03 -22.90 37.45
C LYS A 469 5.34 -24.30 36.87
N GLY A 470 6.55 -24.53 36.37
CA GLY A 470 6.98 -25.83 35.85
C GLY A 470 6.59 -26.12 34.39
N TYR A 471 6.16 -25.10 33.64
CA TYR A 471 5.94 -25.21 32.20
C TYR A 471 7.28 -25.35 31.45
N GLU A 472 7.34 -26.28 30.50
CA GLU A 472 8.54 -26.44 29.66
C GLU A 472 8.77 -25.22 28.77
N LYS A 473 10.04 -24.91 28.50
CA LYS A 473 10.46 -23.79 27.65
C LYS A 473 11.47 -24.26 26.62
N ALA A 474 11.45 -23.67 25.43
CA ALA A 474 12.47 -23.95 24.43
C ALA A 474 13.84 -23.35 24.82
N HIS A 475 13.84 -22.30 25.65
CA HIS A 475 15.06 -21.67 26.15
C HIS A 475 14.88 -21.14 27.58
N ALA A 476 15.98 -21.05 28.34
CA ALA A 476 15.96 -20.58 29.73
C ALA A 476 15.46 -19.12 29.85
N ASP A 477 15.83 -18.27 28.90
CA ASP A 477 15.45 -16.84 28.87
C ASP A 477 13.97 -16.59 28.54
N ALA A 478 13.24 -17.62 28.10
CA ALA A 478 11.83 -17.45 27.80
C ALA A 478 11.01 -17.25 29.09
N ARG A 479 9.98 -16.42 28.99
CA ARG A 479 9.00 -16.17 30.07
C ARG A 479 7.60 -16.51 29.62
N ILE A 480 6.75 -16.85 30.58
CA ILE A 480 5.36 -17.23 30.36
C ILE A 480 4.48 -16.36 31.23
N TYR A 481 3.50 -15.69 30.61
CA TYR A 481 2.52 -14.85 31.29
C TYR A 481 1.13 -15.46 31.15
N SER A 482 0.39 -15.52 32.26
CA SER A 482 -1.05 -15.73 32.27
C SER A 482 -1.72 -14.37 32.07
N VAL A 483 -2.62 -14.25 31.11
CA VAL A 483 -3.26 -12.99 30.74
C VAL A 483 -4.76 -13.10 30.98
N GLY A 484 -5.30 -12.15 31.73
CA GLY A 484 -6.73 -12.07 32.00
C GLY A 484 -7.20 -10.63 32.13
N ASP A 485 -8.51 -10.44 32.21
CA ASP A 485 -9.13 -9.18 32.52
C ASP A 485 -8.97 -8.86 34.01
N LYS A 486 -8.56 -7.62 34.30
CA LYS A 486 -8.17 -7.16 35.63
C LYS A 486 -9.34 -7.11 36.61
N PHE A 487 -10.57 -6.89 36.14
CA PHE A 487 -11.73 -6.61 36.99
C PHE A 487 -12.80 -7.70 36.95
N SER A 488 -13.09 -8.25 35.77
CA SER A 488 -14.07 -9.33 35.61
C SER A 488 -13.53 -10.71 36.00
N GLY A 489 -12.20 -10.87 36.06
CA GLY A 489 -11.54 -12.14 36.29
C GLY A 489 -11.61 -13.10 35.09
N GLN A 490 -12.07 -12.64 33.93
CA GLN A 490 -12.05 -13.43 32.69
C GLN A 490 -10.61 -13.77 32.31
N HIS A 491 -10.31 -15.04 32.08
CA HIS A 491 -9.01 -15.47 31.59
C HIS A 491 -8.99 -15.47 30.05
N TYR A 492 -7.93 -14.93 29.43
CA TYR A 492 -7.81 -14.79 27.98
C TYR A 492 -6.81 -15.79 27.35
N GLY A 493 -5.81 -16.22 28.11
CA GLY A 493 -4.82 -17.18 27.62
C GLY A 493 -3.43 -17.01 28.24
N ARG A 494 -2.44 -17.64 27.61
CA ARG A 494 -1.03 -17.55 27.99
C ARG A 494 -0.18 -17.01 26.86
N LEU A 495 0.77 -16.16 27.23
CA LEU A 495 1.77 -15.58 26.35
C LEU A 495 3.15 -16.14 26.69
N TYR A 496 3.76 -16.85 25.76
CA TYR A 496 5.16 -17.27 25.82
C TYR A 496 6.02 -16.25 25.09
N ILE A 497 7.11 -15.78 25.71
CA ILE A 497 8.00 -14.76 25.13
C ILE A 497 9.44 -15.25 25.17
N ASP A 498 10.06 -15.39 24.00
CA ASP A 498 11.49 -15.66 23.84
C ASP A 498 12.18 -14.45 23.20
N PRO A 499 12.84 -13.57 23.98
CA PRO A 499 13.14 -12.20 23.54
C PRO A 499 14.43 -12.05 22.72
N TYR A 500 15.44 -12.89 22.96
CA TYR A 500 16.82 -12.61 22.54
C TYR A 500 17.24 -13.39 21.31
N ASP A 501 18.06 -12.77 20.48
CA ASP A 501 18.76 -13.40 19.38
C ASP A 501 19.93 -14.27 19.89
N ARG A 502 20.20 -15.37 19.19
CA ARG A 502 21.27 -16.34 19.54
C ARG A 502 21.55 -17.27 18.37
N GLN A 503 22.72 -17.92 18.38
CA GLN A 503 23.21 -18.77 17.29
C GLN A 503 22.21 -19.85 16.80
N ASN A 504 21.55 -20.57 17.72
CA ASN A 504 20.60 -21.64 17.36
C ASN A 504 19.17 -21.13 17.11
N LYS A 505 18.95 -19.82 17.21
CA LYS A 505 17.67 -19.17 16.93
C LYS A 505 17.68 -18.70 15.49
N ARG A 506 16.60 -18.97 14.78
CA ARG A 506 16.44 -18.66 13.36
C ARG A 506 15.20 -17.82 13.16
N GLY A 507 15.25 -16.96 12.14
CA GLY A 507 14.18 -16.02 11.85
C GLY A 507 14.30 -14.71 12.62
N GLY A 508 13.30 -13.86 12.46
CA GLY A 508 13.23 -12.55 13.10
C GLY A 508 12.16 -12.49 14.19
N TRP A 509 11.66 -11.28 14.42
CA TRP A 509 10.52 -11.06 15.28
C TRP A 509 9.26 -11.70 14.67
N ASN A 510 8.56 -12.54 15.44
CA ASN A 510 7.38 -13.27 14.96
C ASN A 510 6.41 -13.55 16.11
N VAL A 511 5.11 -13.57 15.80
CA VAL A 511 4.05 -13.94 16.75
C VAL A 511 3.11 -14.94 16.11
N MET A 512 2.84 -16.03 16.83
CA MET A 512 2.00 -17.13 16.34
C MET A 512 0.92 -17.46 17.37
N LEU A 513 -0.31 -17.62 16.89
CA LEU A 513 -1.33 -18.33 17.66
C LEU A 513 -0.96 -19.81 17.65
N ALA A 514 -0.60 -20.38 18.80
CA ALA A 514 -0.31 -21.80 18.88
C ALA A 514 -1.62 -22.60 18.77
N ARG A 515 -2.60 -22.27 19.62
CA ARG A 515 -3.96 -22.82 19.57
C ARG A 515 -4.97 -21.84 20.18
N PRO A 516 -6.23 -21.83 19.70
CA PRO A 516 -7.32 -21.15 20.40
C PRO A 516 -7.75 -21.91 21.67
N GLU A 517 -8.53 -21.26 22.54
CA GLU A 517 -9.13 -21.91 23.71
C GLU A 517 -10.07 -23.04 23.28
N SER A 518 -10.05 -24.17 23.99
CA SER A 518 -11.08 -25.20 23.86
C SER A 518 -11.70 -25.47 25.23
N LYS A 519 -12.87 -24.88 25.48
CA LYS A 519 -13.62 -25.07 26.73
C LYS A 519 -14.07 -26.51 26.94
N GLU A 520 -14.42 -27.20 25.86
CA GLU A 520 -14.83 -28.62 25.90
C GLU A 520 -13.68 -29.53 26.36
N ARG A 521 -12.45 -29.26 25.88
CA ARG A 521 -11.26 -30.05 26.22
C ARG A 521 -10.54 -29.53 27.46
N GLY A 522 -10.97 -28.40 28.03
CA GLY A 522 -10.29 -27.73 29.14
C GLY A 522 -8.89 -27.20 28.77
N LEU A 523 -8.67 -26.85 27.50
CA LEU A 523 -7.39 -26.39 26.97
C LEU A 523 -7.33 -24.86 26.89
N ASP A 524 -6.26 -24.29 27.43
CA ASP A 524 -6.04 -22.85 27.43
C ASP A 524 -5.54 -22.35 26.06
N LYS A 525 -5.82 -21.08 25.76
CA LYS A 525 -5.27 -20.39 24.57
C LYS A 525 -3.78 -20.12 24.79
N ILE A 526 -2.96 -20.36 23.75
CA ILE A 526 -1.51 -20.13 23.80
C ILE A 526 -1.07 -19.26 22.62
N VAL A 527 -0.32 -18.20 22.92
CA VAL A 527 0.32 -17.32 21.94
C VAL A 527 1.83 -17.34 22.15
N TYR A 528 2.58 -17.54 21.07
CA TYR A 528 4.03 -17.52 21.06
C TYR A 528 4.52 -16.18 20.50
N PHE A 529 5.38 -15.49 21.26
CA PHE A 529 6.13 -14.31 20.85
C PHE A 529 7.61 -14.70 20.75
N ILE A 530 8.19 -14.50 19.57
CA ILE A 530 9.62 -14.66 19.31
C ILE A 530 10.21 -13.28 19.01
N GLY A 531 11.15 -12.82 19.85
CA GLY A 531 11.91 -11.60 19.66
C GLY A 531 13.30 -11.86 19.08
N SER A 532 13.94 -10.79 18.60
CA SER A 532 15.33 -10.79 18.11
C SER A 532 16.06 -9.56 18.66
N ALA A 533 15.91 -9.35 19.97
CA ALA A 533 16.67 -8.34 20.71
C ALA A 533 18.11 -8.82 20.95
N VAL A 534 19.07 -7.90 21.04
CA VAL A 534 20.47 -8.27 21.34
C VAL A 534 20.50 -8.90 22.73
N ALA A 535 21.08 -10.09 22.87
CA ALA A 535 21.17 -10.77 24.15
C ALA A 535 21.95 -9.93 25.20
N PRO A 536 21.60 -10.01 26.49
CA PRO A 536 22.39 -9.40 27.55
C PRO A 536 23.80 -10.01 27.59
N THR A 537 24.80 -9.22 27.96
CA THR A 537 26.19 -9.66 28.09
C THR A 537 26.67 -9.51 29.53
N ALA A 538 27.87 -10.02 29.84
CA ALA A 538 28.51 -9.76 31.13
C ALA A 538 28.69 -8.26 31.45
N ASN A 539 28.70 -7.42 30.40
CA ASN A 539 28.94 -5.98 30.51
C ASN A 539 27.66 -5.15 30.65
N GLY A 540 26.47 -5.73 30.51
CA GLY A 540 25.22 -4.97 30.64
C GLY A 540 23.96 -5.70 30.14
N PRO A 541 22.79 -5.11 30.43
CA PRO A 541 21.51 -5.66 29.99
C PRO A 541 21.31 -5.56 28.47
N SER A 542 20.31 -6.27 27.97
CA SER A 542 19.82 -6.08 26.59
C SER A 542 19.17 -4.70 26.47
N LEU A 543 19.76 -3.81 25.67
CA LEU A 543 19.24 -2.47 25.40
C LEU A 543 18.59 -2.42 24.03
N LEU A 544 17.45 -1.74 23.93
CA LEU A 544 16.69 -1.60 22.69
C LEU A 544 16.99 -0.26 22.02
N HIS A 545 17.44 -0.32 20.78
CA HIS A 545 17.37 0.82 19.88
C HIS A 545 15.91 1.13 19.52
N HIS A 546 15.57 2.37 19.16
CA HIS A 546 14.18 2.76 18.84
C HIS A 546 13.55 1.89 17.76
N GLN A 547 14.33 1.42 16.78
CA GLN A 547 13.86 0.46 15.76
C GLN A 547 13.45 -0.89 16.37
N GLN A 548 14.23 -1.42 17.34
CA GLN A 548 13.86 -2.66 18.05
C GLN A 548 12.70 -2.42 19.01
N LEU A 549 12.57 -1.23 19.59
CA LEU A 549 11.41 -0.83 20.39
C LEU A 549 10.12 -0.82 19.56
N GLN A 550 10.17 -0.27 18.33
CA GLN A 550 9.06 -0.32 17.37
C GLN A 550 8.68 -1.76 17.01
N GLN A 551 9.65 -2.67 16.87
CA GLN A 551 9.38 -4.09 16.65
C GLN A 551 8.73 -4.73 17.88
N LEU A 552 9.28 -4.48 19.09
CA LEU A 552 8.72 -4.99 20.33
C LEU A 552 7.25 -4.59 20.49
N LEU A 553 6.93 -3.32 20.30
CA LEU A 553 5.56 -2.79 20.39
C LEU A 553 4.63 -3.43 19.35
N PHE A 554 5.07 -3.54 18.09
CA PHE A 554 4.28 -4.15 17.01
C PHE A 554 3.93 -5.61 17.32
N HIS A 555 4.93 -6.41 17.67
CA HIS A 555 4.76 -7.84 17.96
C HIS A 555 4.03 -8.06 19.29
N PHE A 556 4.22 -7.19 20.28
CA PHE A 556 3.44 -7.26 21.51
C PHE A 556 1.97 -6.93 21.24
N GLY A 557 1.70 -5.94 20.38
CA GLY A 557 0.35 -5.62 19.91
C GLY A 557 -0.30 -6.79 19.19
N ARG A 558 0.43 -7.48 18.31
CA ARG A 558 -0.07 -8.73 17.68
C ARG A 558 -0.41 -9.80 18.72
N SER A 559 0.42 -9.95 19.75
CA SER A 559 0.20 -10.93 20.81
C SER A 559 -1.08 -10.62 21.59
N VAL A 560 -1.30 -9.36 21.95
CA VAL A 560 -2.51 -8.89 22.63
C VAL A 560 -3.75 -9.05 21.75
N GLN A 561 -3.66 -8.72 20.46
CA GLN A 561 -4.75 -8.92 19.49
C GLN A 561 -5.19 -10.39 19.43
N LEU A 562 -4.24 -11.33 19.39
CA LEU A 562 -4.52 -12.77 19.38
C LEU A 562 -5.10 -13.27 20.71
N LEU A 563 -4.59 -12.77 21.84
CA LEU A 563 -5.10 -13.12 23.16
C LEU A 563 -6.55 -12.65 23.36
N LEU A 564 -6.88 -11.45 22.88
CA LEU A 564 -8.22 -10.86 23.05
C LEU A 564 -9.29 -11.45 22.12
N SER A 565 -8.91 -11.94 20.94
CA SER A 565 -9.86 -12.54 19.98
C SER A 565 -10.71 -13.63 20.63
N GLN A 566 -12.03 -13.50 20.55
CA GLN A 566 -12.99 -14.46 21.11
C GLN A 566 -13.42 -15.53 20.10
N SER A 567 -12.80 -15.56 18.92
CA SER A 567 -13.09 -16.58 17.91
C SER A 567 -12.71 -17.98 18.43
N PRO A 568 -13.63 -18.95 18.39
CA PRO A 568 -13.30 -20.35 18.67
C PRO A 568 -12.56 -21.01 17.49
N TYR A 569 -12.58 -20.39 16.31
CA TYR A 569 -12.00 -20.92 15.09
C TYR A 569 -10.74 -20.16 14.69
N ARG A 570 -9.67 -20.91 14.38
CA ARG A 570 -8.38 -20.34 13.97
C ARG A 570 -8.49 -19.49 12.71
N ASP A 571 -9.20 -20.00 11.70
CA ASP A 571 -9.31 -19.39 10.35
C ASP A 571 -9.87 -17.96 10.38
N ILE A 572 -10.70 -17.64 11.38
CA ILE A 572 -11.33 -16.32 11.55
C ILE A 572 -10.93 -15.62 12.86
N ALA A 573 -9.84 -16.05 13.50
CA ALA A 573 -9.27 -15.32 14.64
C ALA A 573 -8.58 -14.03 14.20
N ILE A 574 -7.71 -14.13 13.18
CA ILE A 574 -7.02 -13.05 12.46
C ILE A 574 -6.75 -13.56 11.03
N PRO A 575 -6.74 -12.70 9.98
CA PRO A 575 -6.31 -13.10 8.65
C PRO A 575 -4.98 -13.87 8.66
N TRP A 576 -4.93 -15.07 8.08
CA TRP A 576 -3.71 -15.85 7.91
C TRP A 576 -3.47 -16.21 6.43
N SER A 577 -2.21 -16.43 6.07
CA SER A 577 -1.77 -16.76 4.71
C SER A 577 -1.75 -18.28 4.59
N PRO A 578 -2.37 -18.86 3.55
CA PRO A 578 -2.42 -18.38 2.16
C PRO A 578 -3.74 -17.75 1.65
N PHE A 579 -4.73 -17.50 2.51
CA PHE A 579 -6.11 -17.23 2.06
C PHE A 579 -6.33 -15.85 1.41
N TYR A 580 -7.13 -15.83 0.33
CA TYR A 580 -7.51 -14.66 -0.46
C TYR A 580 -8.61 -13.82 0.18
N ALA A 581 -9.57 -14.46 0.87
CA ALA A 581 -10.81 -13.84 1.34
C ALA A 581 -10.68 -12.93 2.57
N SER A 582 -9.52 -12.87 3.21
CA SER A 582 -9.35 -12.16 4.49
C SER A 582 -8.97 -10.68 4.34
N ASP A 583 -9.43 -9.80 5.23
CA ASP A 583 -9.15 -8.35 5.28
C ASP A 583 -7.70 -8.03 5.69
N TRP A 584 -6.75 -8.40 4.85
CA TRP A 584 -5.32 -8.28 5.13
C TRP A 584 -4.81 -6.84 5.31
N ASP A 585 -5.45 -5.87 4.67
CA ASP A 585 -5.13 -4.44 4.75
C ASP A 585 -5.45 -3.81 6.10
N ALA A 586 -6.36 -4.40 6.88
CA ALA A 586 -6.69 -3.98 8.24
C ALA A 586 -6.02 -4.85 9.34
N ALA A 587 -5.44 -6.00 8.98
CA ALA A 587 -4.92 -6.98 9.94
C ALA A 587 -3.86 -6.42 10.90
N ASP A 588 -3.07 -5.44 10.44
CA ASP A 588 -1.98 -4.83 11.21
C ASP A 588 -2.38 -3.55 11.94
N MET A 589 -3.65 -3.15 11.92
CA MET A 589 -4.12 -1.90 12.53
C MET A 589 -3.71 -1.79 14.01
N PHE A 590 -4.04 -2.80 14.82
CA PHE A 590 -3.75 -2.77 16.26
C PHE A 590 -2.25 -2.92 16.60
N PRO A 591 -1.49 -3.85 15.98
CA PRO A 591 -0.03 -3.84 16.07
C PRO A 591 0.60 -2.48 15.74
N THR A 592 0.11 -1.81 14.69
CA THR A 592 0.61 -0.50 14.27
C THR A 592 0.22 0.59 15.27
N PHE A 593 -0.98 0.52 15.86
CA PHE A 593 -1.41 1.40 16.94
C PHE A 593 -0.42 1.39 18.12
N LEU A 594 -0.01 0.21 18.61
CA LEU A 594 1.01 0.15 19.66
C LEU A 594 2.39 0.58 19.17
N GLN A 595 2.76 0.23 17.93
CA GLN A 595 4.04 0.67 17.36
C GLN A 595 4.21 2.20 17.36
N MET A 596 3.12 2.94 17.15
CA MET A 596 3.11 4.41 17.16
C MET A 596 3.29 5.02 18.55
N PHE A 597 3.37 4.23 19.62
CA PHE A 597 3.67 4.78 20.95
C PHE A 597 5.04 5.47 20.99
N VAL A 598 5.99 5.06 20.13
CA VAL A 598 7.31 5.72 20.06
C VAL A 598 7.25 7.13 19.49
N THR A 599 6.17 7.49 18.78
CA THR A 599 5.98 8.82 18.19
C THR A 599 5.07 9.72 19.03
N LYS A 600 4.60 9.21 20.18
CA LYS A 600 3.79 9.95 21.16
C LYS A 600 4.66 10.26 22.39
N PRO A 601 5.04 11.52 22.65
CA PRO A 601 6.03 11.87 23.68
C PRO A 601 5.69 11.33 25.08
N ASN A 602 4.44 11.49 25.49
CA ASN A 602 3.96 11.01 26.81
C ASN A 602 4.03 9.50 26.94
N LEU A 603 3.67 8.76 25.88
CA LEU A 603 3.74 7.31 25.86
C LEU A 603 5.19 6.83 25.82
N LEU A 604 6.04 7.45 25.01
CA LEU A 604 7.48 7.15 24.93
C LEU A 604 8.17 7.34 26.29
N ALA A 605 7.89 8.46 26.98
CA ALA A 605 8.39 8.71 28.33
C ALA A 605 7.88 7.66 29.33
N THR A 606 6.59 7.29 29.25
CA THR A 606 5.97 6.31 30.15
C THR A 606 6.53 4.89 29.98
N ILE A 607 6.81 4.48 28.73
CA ILE A 607 7.39 3.15 28.47
C ILE A 607 8.90 3.10 28.74
N SER A 608 9.56 4.25 28.87
CA SER A 608 10.99 4.35 29.19
C SER A 608 11.30 3.99 30.65
N SER A 609 12.55 3.63 30.91
CA SER A 609 13.11 3.50 32.25
C SER A 609 14.06 4.68 32.55
N PRO A 610 14.35 4.96 33.83
CA PRO A 610 15.46 5.84 34.17
C PRO A 610 16.74 5.39 33.48
N HIS A 611 17.51 6.34 32.96
CA HIS A 611 18.74 6.08 32.23
C HIS A 611 19.70 5.24 33.08
N ILE A 612 20.18 4.10 32.58
CA ILE A 612 20.96 3.15 33.39
C ILE A 612 22.25 3.76 33.98
N ILE A 613 22.90 4.68 33.25
CA ILE A 613 24.12 5.35 33.70
C ILE A 613 23.83 6.55 34.61
N THR A 614 23.00 7.51 34.18
CA THR A 614 22.78 8.77 34.91
C THR A 614 21.65 8.71 35.94
N ASN A 615 20.83 7.65 35.90
CA ASN A 615 19.63 7.45 36.71
C ASN A 615 18.57 8.56 36.55
N GLN A 616 18.62 9.34 35.46
CA GLN A 616 17.66 10.38 35.16
C GLN A 616 16.48 9.83 34.33
N PRO A 617 15.23 10.25 34.59
CA PRO A 617 14.10 9.87 33.76
C PRO A 617 14.17 10.52 32.38
N LEU A 618 13.52 9.92 31.38
CA LEU A 618 13.32 10.54 30.08
C LEU A 618 12.31 11.69 30.23
N THR A 619 12.79 12.93 30.18
CA THR A 619 11.92 14.11 30.27
C THR A 619 10.96 14.19 29.08
N GLU A 620 9.77 14.75 29.28
CA GLU A 620 8.78 14.96 28.20
C GLU A 620 9.33 15.77 27.02
N GLU A 621 10.13 16.80 27.30
CA GLU A 621 10.80 17.60 26.26
C GLU A 621 11.75 16.75 25.41
N HIS A 622 12.62 15.95 26.04
CA HIS A 622 13.51 15.05 25.30
C HIS A 622 12.72 13.94 24.56
N ALA A 623 11.67 13.39 25.16
CA ALA A 623 10.79 12.43 24.50
C ALA A 623 10.11 13.04 23.25
N ASN A 624 9.73 14.32 23.32
CA ASN A 624 9.19 15.05 22.17
C ASN A 624 10.22 15.23 21.07
N SER A 625 11.46 15.61 21.40
CA SER A 625 12.55 15.66 20.43
C SER A 625 12.78 14.30 19.76
N VAL A 626 12.78 13.20 20.53
CA VAL A 626 12.93 11.84 19.98
C VAL A 626 11.78 11.47 19.04
N ALA A 627 10.52 11.72 19.45
CA ALA A 627 9.35 11.44 18.62
C ALA A 627 9.41 12.20 17.28
N LEU A 628 9.78 13.49 17.32
CA LEU A 628 9.96 14.33 16.14
C LEU A 628 11.15 13.85 15.27
N THR A 629 12.27 13.42 15.88
CA THR A 629 13.38 12.79 15.15
C THR A 629 12.92 11.56 14.39
N ILE A 630 12.15 10.66 15.03
CA ILE A 630 11.68 9.42 14.40
C ILE A 630 10.74 9.72 13.22
N SER A 631 9.75 10.60 13.40
CA SER A 631 8.83 11.00 12.31
C SER A 631 9.57 11.69 11.16
N ARG A 632 10.51 12.60 11.47
CA ARG A 632 11.30 13.29 10.46
C ARG A 632 12.22 12.35 9.68
N ALA A 633 12.84 11.38 10.35
CA ALA A 633 13.72 10.40 9.72
C ALA A 633 12.96 9.39 8.84
N SER A 634 11.71 9.07 9.17
CA SER A 634 10.91 8.08 8.43
C SER A 634 10.23 8.64 7.18
N LEU A 635 10.09 9.97 7.06
CA LEU A 635 9.40 10.65 5.97
C LEU A 635 9.81 10.14 4.56
N TRP A 636 11.12 10.01 4.31
CA TRP A 636 11.62 9.52 3.02
C TRP A 636 11.17 8.09 2.72
N GLU A 637 11.22 7.21 3.72
CA GLU A 637 10.83 5.81 3.55
C GLU A 637 9.32 5.66 3.35
N THR A 638 8.53 6.49 4.03
CA THR A 638 7.07 6.57 3.83
C THR A 638 6.76 7.05 2.41
N TYR A 639 7.43 8.10 1.93
CA TYR A 639 7.25 8.59 0.56
C TYR A 639 7.69 7.57 -0.49
N ARG A 640 8.76 6.82 -0.25
CA ARG A 640 9.18 5.71 -1.10
C ARG A 640 8.17 4.56 -1.08
N THR A 641 7.57 4.27 0.08
CA THR A 641 6.50 3.28 0.20
C THR A 641 5.30 3.69 -0.66
N LEU A 642 4.93 4.98 -0.64
CA LEU A 642 3.85 5.54 -1.45
C LEU A 642 4.09 5.37 -2.95
N PHE A 643 5.30 5.66 -3.43
CA PHE A 643 5.70 5.38 -4.82
C PHE A 643 5.50 3.91 -5.20
N TRP A 644 5.97 2.98 -4.37
CA TRP A 644 5.83 1.55 -4.63
C TRP A 644 4.38 1.07 -4.55
N SER A 645 3.56 1.66 -3.68
CA SER A 645 2.12 1.39 -3.59
C SER A 645 1.40 1.80 -4.87
N ASP A 646 1.74 2.96 -5.41
CA ASP A 646 1.18 3.45 -6.67
C ASP A 646 1.65 2.60 -7.86
N PHE A 647 2.93 2.23 -7.89
CA PHE A 647 3.47 1.35 -8.93
C PHE A 647 2.82 -0.04 -8.94
N ASP A 648 2.66 -0.64 -7.74
CA ASP A 648 1.98 -1.93 -7.55
C ASP A 648 0.51 -1.86 -8.00
N LEU A 649 -0.21 -0.81 -7.64
CA LEU A 649 -1.59 -0.66 -8.08
C LEU A 649 -1.66 -0.48 -9.60
N SER A 650 -0.83 0.40 -10.16
CA SER A 650 -0.82 0.74 -11.58
C SER A 650 -0.41 -0.41 -12.50
N ILE A 651 0.54 -1.25 -12.10
CA ILE A 651 0.98 -2.40 -12.93
C ILE A 651 -0.10 -3.47 -13.07
N TYR A 652 -0.99 -3.59 -12.07
CA TYR A 652 -2.03 -4.63 -11.96
C TYR A 652 -3.46 -4.15 -12.24
N GLU A 653 -3.69 -2.84 -12.34
CA GLU A 653 -4.94 -2.28 -12.88
C GLU A 653 -4.96 -2.21 -14.42
N MET A 654 -3.79 -2.19 -15.07
CA MET A 654 -3.69 -2.01 -16.52
C MET A 654 -4.35 -3.16 -17.30
N GLU A 655 -5.46 -2.88 -17.98
CA GLU A 655 -6.26 -3.87 -18.72
C GLU A 655 -5.58 -4.45 -19.97
N ASP A 656 -4.64 -3.72 -20.57
CA ASP A 656 -3.86 -4.19 -21.73
C ASP A 656 -2.37 -3.86 -21.54
N ARG A 657 -1.62 -4.85 -21.04
CA ARG A 657 -0.17 -4.73 -20.84
C ARG A 657 0.60 -4.37 -22.11
N LYS A 658 0.08 -4.66 -23.31
CA LYS A 658 0.78 -4.34 -24.58
C LYS A 658 0.85 -2.85 -24.84
N GLN A 659 0.00 -2.06 -24.18
CA GLN A 659 0.04 -0.60 -24.29
C GLN A 659 1.29 -0.02 -23.66
N LYS A 660 1.82 -0.66 -22.60
CA LYS A 660 2.96 -0.12 -21.86
C LYS A 660 3.79 -1.20 -21.18
N PHE A 661 5.05 -1.25 -21.57
CA PHE A 661 6.06 -2.10 -20.96
C PHE A 661 6.33 -1.66 -19.51
N TRP A 662 6.55 -2.61 -18.60
CA TRP A 662 6.73 -2.33 -17.16
C TRP A 662 7.82 -1.28 -16.89
N LEU A 663 8.91 -1.31 -17.67
CA LEU A 663 10.05 -0.41 -17.47
C LEU A 663 9.70 1.04 -17.84
N ASP A 664 8.88 1.25 -18.87
CA ASP A 664 8.48 2.59 -19.29
C ASP A 664 7.51 3.21 -18.28
N MET A 665 6.65 2.38 -17.67
CA MET A 665 5.83 2.79 -16.54
C MET A 665 6.68 3.15 -15.32
N TYR A 666 7.65 2.30 -14.95
CA TYR A 666 8.57 2.56 -13.85
C TYR A 666 9.34 3.87 -14.06
N LYS A 667 9.91 4.10 -15.25
CA LYS A 667 10.65 5.32 -15.59
C LYS A 667 9.80 6.57 -15.44
N GLN A 668 8.59 6.58 -16.02
CA GLN A 668 7.70 7.73 -15.95
C GLN A 668 7.32 8.05 -14.50
N MET A 669 6.93 7.02 -13.72
CA MET A 669 6.55 7.23 -12.32
C MET A 669 7.75 7.67 -11.47
N TYR A 670 8.95 7.14 -11.75
CA TYR A 670 10.16 7.54 -11.03
C TYR A 670 10.45 9.03 -11.24
N GLU A 671 10.37 9.51 -12.48
CA GLU A 671 10.54 10.94 -12.83
C GLU A 671 9.46 11.83 -12.22
N GLU A 672 8.23 11.31 -12.07
CA GLU A 672 7.15 12.03 -11.42
C GLU A 672 7.36 12.15 -9.90
N TYR A 673 7.78 11.08 -9.23
CA TYR A 673 7.87 11.04 -7.77
C TYR A 673 9.18 11.63 -7.24
N PHE A 674 10.30 11.38 -7.91
CA PHE A 674 11.62 11.68 -7.36
C PHE A 674 12.31 12.80 -8.15
N PRO A 675 12.95 13.75 -7.45
CA PRO A 675 13.70 14.83 -8.11
C PRO A 675 15.05 14.36 -8.69
N PHE A 676 15.46 13.12 -8.40
CA PHE A 676 16.75 12.58 -8.79
C PHE A 676 16.72 12.04 -10.21
N LYS A 677 17.84 12.18 -10.91
CA LYS A 677 18.03 11.45 -12.16
C LYS A 677 18.18 9.96 -11.86
N ARG A 678 17.32 9.14 -12.48
CA ARG A 678 17.45 7.68 -12.41
C ARG A 678 18.77 7.23 -13.03
N ASN A 679 19.47 6.30 -12.39
CA ASN A 679 20.64 5.66 -12.99
C ASN A 679 20.25 4.89 -14.25
N LYS A 680 21.14 4.84 -15.26
CA LYS A 680 20.84 4.17 -16.54
C LYS A 680 20.40 2.71 -16.32
N ASN A 681 21.08 2.00 -15.42
CA ASN A 681 20.88 0.58 -15.13
C ASN A 681 20.00 0.35 -13.89
N ASP A 682 19.19 1.32 -13.49
CA ASP A 682 18.19 1.13 -12.43
C ASP A 682 17.00 0.33 -12.98
N TYR A 683 16.91 -0.92 -12.54
CA TYR A 683 15.88 -1.89 -12.88
C TYR A 683 15.26 -2.48 -11.60
N GLN A 684 15.06 -1.65 -10.57
CA GLN A 684 14.63 -2.13 -9.26
C GLN A 684 13.41 -3.08 -9.27
N PRO A 685 12.38 -2.91 -10.15
CA PRO A 685 11.29 -3.88 -10.28
C PRO A 685 11.72 -5.32 -10.59
N CYS A 686 12.87 -5.54 -11.24
CA CYS A 686 13.43 -6.88 -11.49
C CYS A 686 13.85 -7.62 -10.21
N SER A 687 13.99 -6.93 -9.08
CA SER A 687 14.31 -7.54 -7.79
C SER A 687 13.36 -7.15 -6.65
N PHE A 688 12.20 -6.57 -7.00
CA PHE A 688 11.15 -6.21 -6.07
C PHE A 688 10.25 -7.41 -5.71
N THR A 689 10.80 -8.28 -4.85
CA THR A 689 10.16 -9.49 -4.32
C THR A 689 8.72 -9.31 -3.82
N PRO A 690 8.34 -8.23 -3.08
CA PRO A 690 7.00 -8.14 -2.49
C PRO A 690 5.86 -8.32 -3.48
N ILE A 691 5.87 -7.65 -4.65
CA ILE A 691 4.70 -7.67 -5.54
C ILE A 691 4.77 -8.77 -6.61
N PHE A 692 5.98 -9.23 -6.96
CA PHE A 692 6.18 -10.22 -8.04
C PHE A 692 6.39 -11.65 -7.52
N ALA A 693 6.99 -11.80 -6.34
CA ALA A 693 7.31 -13.11 -5.76
C ALA A 693 6.32 -13.55 -4.68
N LEU A 694 5.76 -12.62 -3.91
CA LEU A 694 4.83 -12.94 -2.83
C LEU A 694 3.39 -12.73 -3.31
N GLN A 695 2.72 -13.83 -3.70
CA GLN A 695 1.34 -13.76 -4.19
C GLN A 695 0.45 -12.92 -3.30
N PRO A 696 0.39 -13.11 -1.96
CA PRO A 696 -0.48 -12.36 -1.06
C PRO A 696 -0.19 -10.86 -0.96
N HIS A 697 0.81 -10.29 -1.64
CA HIS A 697 1.16 -8.88 -1.53
C HIS A 697 0.95 -8.09 -2.83
N MET A 698 0.68 -8.78 -3.93
CA MET A 698 0.32 -8.20 -5.22
C MET A 698 -0.93 -7.31 -5.10
N SER A 699 -0.85 -6.07 -5.59
CA SER A 699 -1.89 -5.01 -5.45
C SER A 699 -2.22 -4.63 -4.00
N MET A 700 -1.34 -4.94 -3.04
CA MET A 700 -1.52 -4.68 -1.62
C MET A 700 -0.30 -4.05 -0.95
N TYR A 701 0.66 -3.51 -1.70
CA TYR A 701 1.81 -2.83 -1.12
C TYR A 701 1.42 -1.57 -0.31
N TYR A 702 0.25 -0.98 -0.58
CA TYR A 702 -0.32 0.14 0.20
C TYR A 702 -0.70 -0.23 1.65
N ARG A 703 -0.85 -1.52 1.97
CA ARG A 703 -1.31 -2.01 3.29
C ARG A 703 -0.56 -1.37 4.46
N LYS A 704 0.75 -1.17 4.34
CA LYS A 704 1.55 -0.54 5.41
C LYS A 704 1.02 0.87 5.72
N LEU A 705 0.85 1.70 4.69
CA LEU A 705 0.34 3.06 4.84
C LEU A 705 -1.13 3.06 5.26
N TRP A 706 -1.91 2.07 4.82
CA TRP A 706 -3.29 1.89 5.26
C TRP A 706 -3.38 1.60 6.76
N ALA A 707 -2.56 0.67 7.27
CA ALA A 707 -2.50 0.36 8.70
C ALA A 707 -2.00 1.55 9.53
N GLU A 708 -1.03 2.33 9.03
CA GLU A 708 -0.59 3.58 9.66
C GLU A 708 -1.73 4.61 9.73
N MET A 709 -2.49 4.78 8.65
CA MET A 709 -3.68 5.65 8.63
C MET A 709 -4.68 5.23 9.70
N LEU A 710 -5.09 3.95 9.73
CA LEU A 710 -6.05 3.46 10.71
C LEU A 710 -5.53 3.61 12.15
N ALA A 711 -4.25 3.34 12.39
CA ALA A 711 -3.63 3.46 13.70
C ALA A 711 -3.59 4.92 14.18
N LEU A 712 -3.19 5.85 13.31
CA LEU A 712 -3.11 7.28 13.65
C LEU A 712 -4.50 7.89 13.86
N ASP A 713 -5.50 7.46 13.07
CA ASP A 713 -6.90 7.87 13.24
C ASP A 713 -7.46 7.40 14.59
N ILE A 714 -7.08 6.20 15.05
CA ILE A 714 -7.42 5.74 16.41
C ILE A 714 -6.70 6.58 17.47
N HIS A 715 -5.41 6.90 17.27
CA HIS A 715 -4.66 7.76 18.19
C HIS A 715 -5.30 9.14 18.34
N GLU A 716 -5.81 9.75 17.26
CA GLU A 716 -6.55 11.02 17.35
C GLU A 716 -7.77 10.91 18.26
N THR A 717 -8.54 9.82 18.19
CA THR A 717 -9.67 9.58 19.10
C THR A 717 -9.23 9.52 20.57
N PHE A 718 -8.08 8.91 20.86
CA PHE A 718 -7.52 8.89 22.22
C PHE A 718 -7.01 10.26 22.67
N ASP A 719 -6.57 11.12 21.74
CA ASP A 719 -6.14 12.48 22.05
C ASP A 719 -7.35 13.42 22.29
N GLU A 720 -8.49 13.17 21.63
CA GLU A 720 -9.72 13.96 21.74
C GLU A 720 -10.62 13.55 22.92
N GLU A 721 -10.64 12.28 23.30
CA GLU A 721 -11.47 11.77 24.40
C GLU A 721 -10.74 11.80 25.75
N ASP A 722 -11.37 12.38 26.78
CA ASP A 722 -10.81 12.52 28.13
C ASP A 722 -10.73 11.21 28.96
N ASN A 723 -11.04 10.04 28.39
CA ASN A 723 -11.10 8.77 29.12
C ASN A 723 -10.52 7.60 28.31
N GLU A 724 -9.21 7.45 28.36
CA GLU A 724 -8.45 6.45 27.62
C GLU A 724 -8.86 5.01 27.95
N VAL A 725 -9.32 4.75 29.17
CA VAL A 725 -9.77 3.40 29.60
C VAL A 725 -11.11 3.07 28.95
N GLN A 726 -12.03 4.02 28.87
CA GLN A 726 -13.32 3.81 28.22
C GLN A 726 -13.16 3.66 26.70
N THR A 727 -12.31 4.48 26.08
CA THR A 727 -11.97 4.38 24.65
C THR A 727 -11.27 3.05 24.36
N GLY A 728 -10.33 2.64 25.21
CA GLY A 728 -9.64 1.34 25.13
C GLY A 728 -10.58 0.14 25.28
N GLU A 729 -11.52 0.20 26.23
CA GLU A 729 -12.56 -0.83 26.39
C GLU A 729 -13.48 -0.89 25.16
N ARG A 730 -13.83 0.26 24.57
CA ARG A 730 -14.59 0.33 23.32
C ARG A 730 -13.83 -0.32 22.18
N LEU A 731 -12.53 -0.02 22.00
CA LEU A 731 -11.69 -0.64 20.99
C LEU A 731 -11.55 -2.16 21.20
N LYS A 732 -11.35 -2.60 22.46
CA LYS A 732 -11.28 -4.01 22.85
C LYS A 732 -12.55 -4.76 22.48
N THR A 733 -13.70 -4.26 22.91
CA THR A 733 -14.99 -4.95 22.77
C THR A 733 -15.53 -4.93 21.34
N THR A 734 -15.31 -3.85 20.59
CA THR A 734 -15.81 -3.71 19.22
C THR A 734 -14.90 -4.39 18.21
N VAL A 735 -13.58 -4.15 18.26
CA VAL A 735 -12.66 -4.63 17.22
C VAL A 735 -11.88 -5.87 17.66
N LEU A 736 -11.19 -5.83 18.81
CA LEU A 736 -10.22 -6.87 19.18
C LEU A 736 -10.88 -8.19 19.57
N ASN A 737 -11.98 -8.14 20.34
CA ASN A 737 -12.74 -9.33 20.73
C ASN A 737 -13.38 -10.01 19.52
N ARG A 738 -13.85 -9.22 18.55
CA ARG A 738 -14.49 -9.70 17.33
C ARG A 738 -13.48 -10.26 16.31
N GLY A 739 -12.28 -9.70 16.20
CA GLY A 739 -11.29 -10.16 15.21
C GLY A 739 -11.87 -10.18 13.79
N SER A 740 -11.71 -11.29 13.06
CA SER A 740 -12.35 -11.49 11.74
C SER A 740 -13.80 -12.01 11.81
N GLY A 741 -14.42 -11.98 13.01
CA GLY A 741 -15.82 -12.33 13.24
C GLY A 741 -16.83 -11.44 12.50
N ASP A 742 -16.41 -10.27 12.07
CA ASP A 742 -17.16 -9.28 11.29
C ASP A 742 -16.23 -8.69 10.20
N VAL A 743 -16.78 -7.88 9.30
CA VAL A 743 -16.01 -7.15 8.28
C VAL A 743 -15.24 -5.99 8.93
N ALA A 744 -13.95 -5.85 8.64
CA ALA A 744 -13.07 -4.88 9.31
C ALA A 744 -13.55 -3.43 9.18
N LYS A 745 -14.09 -3.06 8.01
CA LYS A 745 -14.69 -1.74 7.76
C LYS A 745 -15.84 -1.41 8.71
N GLU A 746 -16.71 -2.38 8.95
CA GLU A 746 -17.85 -2.20 9.85
C GLU A 746 -17.40 -2.15 11.31
N LEU A 747 -16.41 -2.98 11.70
CA LEU A 747 -15.83 -2.92 13.04
C LEU A 747 -15.18 -1.56 13.32
N PHE A 748 -14.40 -1.05 12.37
CA PHE A 748 -13.78 0.27 12.47
C PHE A 748 -14.84 1.37 12.59
N LYS A 749 -15.89 1.33 11.76
CA LYS A 749 -17.00 2.30 11.82
C LYS A 749 -17.78 2.23 13.13
N ARG A 750 -18.00 1.03 13.69
CA ARG A 750 -18.64 0.86 15.01
C ARG A 750 -17.79 1.46 16.14
N PHE A 751 -16.46 1.41 16.02
CA PHE A 751 -15.54 2.01 17.00
C PHE A 751 -15.43 3.53 16.86
N GLN A 752 -15.18 4.02 15.64
CA GLN A 752 -14.94 5.43 15.32
C GLN A 752 -16.21 6.28 15.16
N GLY A 753 -17.36 5.65 14.85
CA GLY A 753 -18.57 6.35 14.43
C GLY A 753 -18.56 6.83 12.97
N ARG A 754 -17.40 6.84 12.31
CA ARG A 754 -17.19 7.28 10.92
C ARG A 754 -16.28 6.34 10.12
N ASN A 755 -16.17 6.57 8.81
CA ASN A 755 -15.17 5.90 7.97
C ASN A 755 -13.75 6.42 8.31
N PRO A 756 -12.69 5.67 7.95
CA PRO A 756 -11.30 6.11 8.12
C PRO A 756 -11.01 7.46 7.45
N SER A 757 -10.20 8.29 8.12
CA SER A 757 -9.74 9.57 7.60
C SER A 757 -8.26 9.51 7.20
N VAL A 758 -7.91 10.11 6.05
CA VAL A 758 -6.51 10.28 5.61
C VAL A 758 -5.84 11.46 6.35
N GLY A 759 -6.60 12.26 7.10
CA GLY A 759 -6.11 13.44 7.82
C GLY A 759 -4.96 13.10 8.77
N ALA A 760 -5.19 12.14 9.68
CA ALA A 760 -4.25 11.75 10.73
C ALA A 760 -2.86 11.39 10.23
N ILE A 761 -2.78 10.54 9.20
CA ILE A 761 -1.48 10.16 8.61
C ILE A 761 -0.80 11.34 7.94
N CYS A 762 -1.55 12.21 7.27
CA CYS A 762 -0.97 13.39 6.65
C CYS A 762 -0.44 14.38 7.68
N ASP A 763 -1.19 14.60 8.76
CA ASP A 763 -0.82 15.54 9.82
C ASP A 763 0.38 15.03 10.63
N HIS A 764 0.51 13.71 10.80
CA HIS A 764 1.69 13.08 11.40
C HIS A 764 3.00 13.36 10.65
N TYR A 765 2.96 13.38 9.32
CA TYR A 765 4.12 13.63 8.47
C TYR A 765 4.28 15.11 8.07
N ALA A 766 3.26 15.95 8.33
CA ALA A 766 3.33 17.39 8.13
C ALA A 766 4.26 18.04 9.18
N PRO A 767 4.99 19.12 8.83
CA PRO A 767 5.78 19.84 9.81
C PRO A 767 4.85 20.45 10.88
N PRO A 768 5.18 20.35 12.18
CA PRO A 768 4.38 20.97 13.23
C PRO A 768 4.32 22.49 13.03
N LEU A 769 3.10 23.04 13.10
CA LEU A 769 2.80 24.46 12.85
C LEU A 769 3.56 25.43 13.79
N THR A 770 4.18 24.92 14.85
CA THR A 770 4.78 25.67 15.98
C THR A 770 6.25 26.08 15.79
N LEU A 771 7.00 25.54 14.82
CA LEU A 771 8.43 25.89 14.65
C LEU A 771 8.69 27.21 13.89
N GLN A 772 7.65 27.90 13.39
CA GLN A 772 7.80 29.24 12.84
C GLN A 772 7.84 30.36 13.89
N GLU A 773 7.55 30.04 15.16
CA GLU A 773 7.56 31.04 16.25
C GLU A 773 8.86 31.02 17.07
N GLY A 774 9.55 29.87 17.15
CA GLY A 774 10.83 29.73 17.88
C GLY A 774 12.04 30.43 17.25
N MET A 775 12.02 30.69 15.94
CA MET A 775 13.08 31.46 15.26
C MET A 775 12.92 32.99 15.39
N LYS A 776 11.79 33.47 15.92
CA LYS A 776 11.56 34.90 16.21
C LYS A 776 11.91 35.29 17.65
N SER A 777 12.10 34.33 18.56
CA SER A 777 12.31 34.61 19.99
C SER A 777 13.79 34.82 20.40
N MET A 778 14.75 34.64 19.49
CA MET A 778 16.16 34.99 19.75
C MET A 778 16.57 36.40 19.31
N SER A 779 15.62 37.26 18.91
CA SER A 779 15.89 38.64 18.51
C SER A 779 14.84 39.64 19.01
N SER A 780 14.61 39.73 20.32
CA SER A 780 14.19 41.00 20.96
C SER A 780 14.06 40.88 22.48
N GLY A 781 14.70 41.80 23.19
CA GLY A 781 14.42 42.11 24.59
C GLY A 781 13.12 42.94 24.77
N PRO A 782 12.69 43.17 26.01
CA PRO A 782 11.27 43.16 26.38
C PRO A 782 10.57 44.50 26.19
N ALA A 783 9.32 44.47 25.73
CA ALA A 783 8.38 45.59 25.83
C ALA A 783 6.98 45.08 26.21
N ALA A 784 6.31 45.91 27.01
CA ALA A 784 5.23 45.55 27.92
C ALA A 784 3.83 45.44 27.32
N ALA A 785 2.98 44.80 28.13
CA ALA A 785 1.54 44.56 28.09
C ALA A 785 0.59 45.59 27.43
N GLY A 786 -0.52 45.04 26.90
CA GLY A 786 -1.76 45.69 26.43
C GLY A 786 -1.95 45.42 24.92
N SER A 787 -3.05 44.90 24.38
CA SER A 787 -4.47 44.96 24.77
C SER A 787 -5.32 44.07 23.83
N SER A 788 -6.37 43.46 24.40
CA SER A 788 -7.74 43.23 23.85
C SER A 788 -7.95 42.62 22.44
N SER A 789 -8.58 41.44 22.44
CA SER A 789 -9.27 40.75 21.36
C SER A 789 -10.44 41.54 20.74
N VAL A 790 -10.55 41.54 19.42
CA VAL A 790 -11.76 41.97 18.68
C VAL A 790 -12.27 40.78 17.87
N ASN A 791 -13.47 40.31 18.22
CA ASN A 791 -14.26 39.34 17.46
C ASN A 791 -14.86 40.03 16.22
N THR A 792 -14.85 39.35 15.07
CA THR A 792 -15.60 39.79 13.88
C THR A 792 -16.90 39.00 13.83
N GLU A 793 -18.02 39.63 14.20
CA GLU A 793 -19.37 39.07 14.11
C GLU A 793 -19.84 39.01 12.64
N THR A 794 -20.32 37.85 12.21
CA THR A 794 -20.98 37.63 10.91
C THR A 794 -22.39 38.22 10.95
N GLN A 795 -22.71 39.17 10.06
CA GLN A 795 -24.03 39.79 9.98
C GLN A 795 -24.96 38.99 9.05
N VAL A 796 -26.09 38.50 9.58
CA VAL A 796 -27.21 37.96 8.79
C VAL A 796 -28.07 39.14 8.35
N VAL A 797 -28.35 39.26 7.05
CA VAL A 797 -29.09 40.40 6.47
C VAL A 797 -30.44 39.92 5.92
N ASP A 798 -31.52 40.54 6.38
CA ASP A 798 -32.92 40.25 5.99
C ASP A 798 -33.39 41.05 4.75
N GLU A 799 -32.52 41.89 4.16
CA GLU A 799 -32.76 42.61 2.91
C GLU A 799 -31.70 42.25 1.85
N ILE A 800 -32.09 42.12 0.58
CA ILE A 800 -31.17 41.75 -0.50
C ILE A 800 -30.12 42.86 -0.70
N PRO A 801 -28.81 42.60 -0.51
CA PRO A 801 -27.78 43.60 -0.68
C PRO A 801 -27.79 44.22 -2.09
N GLU A 802 -27.69 45.55 -2.18
CA GLU A 802 -27.75 46.29 -3.45
C GLU A 802 -26.68 45.82 -4.45
N ALA A 803 -25.49 45.46 -3.95
CA ALA A 803 -24.40 44.92 -4.76
C ALA A 803 -24.80 43.65 -5.55
N LEU A 804 -25.66 42.81 -4.99
CA LEU A 804 -26.09 41.56 -5.62
C LEU A 804 -27.12 41.83 -6.74
N ASN A 805 -28.01 42.80 -6.51
CA ASN A 805 -28.93 43.29 -7.54
C ASN A 805 -28.16 43.95 -8.70
N THR A 806 -27.11 44.73 -8.40
CA THR A 806 -26.26 45.36 -9.42
C THR A 806 -25.49 44.31 -10.23
N ILE A 807 -24.94 43.26 -9.60
CA ILE A 807 -24.27 42.15 -10.32
C ILE A 807 -25.23 41.47 -11.30
N LEU A 808 -26.44 41.10 -10.85
CA LEU A 808 -27.41 40.43 -11.71
C LEU A 808 -27.85 41.31 -12.88
N LEU A 809 -28.12 42.61 -12.62
CA LEU A 809 -28.49 43.55 -13.67
C LEU A 809 -27.33 43.83 -14.64
N MET A 810 -26.09 43.87 -14.17
CA MET A 810 -24.90 43.99 -15.02
C MET A 810 -24.72 42.76 -15.92
N VAL A 811 -24.90 41.55 -15.39
CA VAL A 811 -24.78 40.32 -16.17
C VAL A 811 -25.90 40.22 -17.22
N VAL A 812 -27.15 40.47 -16.82
CA VAL A 812 -28.29 40.36 -17.75
C VAL A 812 -28.24 41.46 -18.82
N LYS A 813 -27.81 42.68 -18.48
CA LYS A 813 -27.68 43.78 -19.45
C LYS A 813 -26.55 43.58 -20.47
N ASN A 814 -25.43 42.97 -20.07
CA ASN A 814 -24.28 42.80 -20.97
C ASN A 814 -24.37 41.52 -21.82
N PHE A 815 -25.01 40.46 -21.32
CA PHE A 815 -24.98 39.13 -21.96
C PHE A 815 -26.33 38.63 -22.48
N PHE A 816 -27.45 39.29 -22.17
CA PHE A 816 -28.79 38.88 -22.59
C PHE A 816 -29.54 40.02 -23.28
N SER A 817 -30.58 39.69 -24.06
CA SER A 817 -31.37 40.71 -24.77
C SER A 817 -32.22 41.55 -23.80
N ASN A 818 -32.64 42.75 -24.26
CA ASN A 818 -33.46 43.68 -23.46
C ASN A 818 -34.77 43.06 -22.93
N GLU A 819 -35.32 42.04 -23.61
CA GLU A 819 -36.52 41.33 -23.18
C GLU A 819 -36.28 40.45 -21.94
N HIS A 820 -35.12 39.79 -21.86
CA HIS A 820 -34.69 39.02 -20.70
C HIS A 820 -34.41 39.93 -19.50
N PHE A 821 -33.85 41.11 -19.75
CA PHE A 821 -33.63 42.14 -18.73
C PHE A 821 -34.94 42.58 -18.07
N LEU A 822 -35.99 42.83 -18.85
CA LEU A 822 -37.30 43.20 -18.31
C LEU A 822 -37.91 42.08 -17.45
N ILE A 823 -37.79 40.82 -17.89
CA ILE A 823 -38.28 39.67 -17.12
C ILE A 823 -37.57 39.57 -15.77
N VAL A 824 -36.24 39.61 -15.75
CA VAL A 824 -35.45 39.54 -14.51
C VAL A 824 -35.74 40.75 -13.62
N TYR A 825 -35.85 41.96 -14.18
CA TYR A 825 -36.16 43.17 -13.43
C TYR A 825 -37.53 43.11 -12.72
N HIS A 826 -38.56 42.56 -13.38
CA HIS A 826 -39.87 42.38 -12.77
C HIS A 826 -39.92 41.28 -11.71
N ILE A 827 -39.13 40.20 -11.87
CA ILE A 827 -39.01 39.14 -10.86
C ILE A 827 -38.24 39.67 -9.64
N MET A 828 -37.16 40.43 -9.83
CA MET A 828 -36.39 41.06 -8.74
C MET A 828 -37.26 41.98 -7.87
N ARG A 829 -38.11 42.81 -8.47
CA ARG A 829 -38.99 43.72 -7.71
C ARG A 829 -40.13 43.03 -6.97
N ALA A 830 -40.56 41.87 -7.45
CA ALA A 830 -41.70 41.15 -6.88
C ALA A 830 -41.29 40.03 -5.92
N GLN A 831 -39.99 39.70 -5.80
CA GLN A 831 -39.42 38.54 -5.08
C GLN A 831 -39.89 37.16 -5.60
N CYS A 832 -41.19 37.00 -5.88
CA CYS A 832 -41.80 35.84 -6.51
C CYS A 832 -43.02 36.29 -7.34
N ILE A 833 -43.18 35.78 -8.58
CA ILE A 833 -44.30 36.17 -9.46
C ILE A 833 -44.92 34.96 -10.17
N ARG A 834 -46.27 34.97 -10.29
CA ARG A 834 -47.03 34.00 -11.10
C ARG A 834 -46.83 34.25 -12.59
N GLU A 835 -46.82 33.18 -13.38
CA GLU A 835 -46.72 33.27 -14.85
C GLU A 835 -47.80 34.19 -15.46
N GLU A 836 -49.04 34.11 -14.97
CA GLU A 836 -50.15 34.95 -15.48
C GLU A 836 -49.97 36.45 -15.16
N ASN A 837 -49.43 36.77 -13.99
CA ASN A 837 -49.12 38.15 -13.60
C ASN A 837 -47.93 38.71 -14.39
N LEU A 838 -46.94 37.87 -14.69
CA LEU A 838 -45.80 38.23 -15.52
C LEU A 838 -46.23 38.47 -16.98
N LYS A 839 -47.14 37.62 -17.50
CA LYS A 839 -47.77 37.79 -18.81
C LYS A 839 -48.60 39.08 -18.89
N ALA A 840 -49.42 39.36 -17.87
CA ALA A 840 -50.25 40.56 -17.82
C ALA A 840 -49.42 41.86 -17.77
N ARG A 841 -48.28 41.85 -17.06
CA ARG A 841 -47.39 43.03 -16.92
C ARG A 841 -46.50 43.27 -18.14
N LEU A 842 -46.03 42.22 -18.81
CA LEU A 842 -45.12 42.31 -19.96
C LEU A 842 -45.83 42.31 -21.33
N GLN A 843 -47.11 41.95 -21.38
CA GLN A 843 -47.91 41.81 -22.62
C GLN A 843 -47.29 40.88 -23.68
N PHE A 844 -46.40 39.95 -23.28
CA PHE A 844 -45.82 38.96 -24.20
C PHE A 844 -46.79 37.81 -24.50
N ASP A 845 -46.65 37.22 -25.69
CA ASP A 845 -47.37 36.00 -26.05
C ASP A 845 -46.85 34.81 -25.22
N GLN A 846 -47.73 33.89 -24.82
CA GLN A 846 -47.42 32.88 -23.79
C GLN A 846 -46.32 31.90 -24.22
N LYS A 847 -46.25 31.58 -25.53
CA LYS A 847 -45.16 30.77 -26.08
C LYS A 847 -43.82 31.50 -26.03
N GLN A 848 -43.81 32.79 -26.36
CA GLN A 848 -42.60 33.61 -26.36
C GLN A 848 -42.07 33.81 -24.94
N LEU A 849 -42.95 34.10 -23.98
CA LEU A 849 -42.57 34.24 -22.57
C LEU A 849 -41.94 32.96 -22.01
N ARG A 850 -42.52 31.79 -22.32
CA ARG A 850 -41.97 30.50 -21.89
C ARG A 850 -40.62 30.19 -22.53
N GLN A 851 -40.41 30.55 -23.79
CA GLN A 851 -39.11 30.38 -24.45
C GLN A 851 -38.01 31.24 -23.80
N LEU A 852 -38.30 32.52 -23.54
CA LEU A 852 -37.35 33.43 -22.88
C LEU A 852 -37.03 32.99 -21.45
N ILE A 853 -38.04 32.53 -20.69
CA ILE A 853 -37.84 32.00 -19.33
C ILE A 853 -37.07 30.67 -19.37
N GLN A 854 -37.33 29.80 -20.34
CA GLN A 854 -36.61 28.53 -20.47
C GLN A 854 -35.12 28.76 -20.75
N GLN A 855 -34.77 29.80 -21.52
CA GLN A 855 -33.38 30.21 -21.73
C GLN A 855 -32.73 30.70 -20.42
N LEU A 856 -33.43 31.51 -19.61
CA LEU A 856 -32.93 31.95 -18.30
C LEU A 856 -32.82 30.81 -17.29
N LYS A 857 -33.68 29.79 -17.37
CA LYS A 857 -33.61 28.57 -16.55
C LYS A 857 -32.44 27.69 -16.94
N HIS A 858 -32.17 27.51 -18.23
CA HIS A 858 -31.02 26.73 -18.70
C HIS A 858 -29.71 27.35 -18.21
N GLU A 859 -29.64 28.69 -18.21
CA GLU A 859 -28.52 29.47 -17.68
C GLU A 859 -28.53 29.59 -16.14
N LYS A 860 -29.44 28.87 -15.46
CA LYS A 860 -29.59 28.81 -13.99
C LYS A 860 -29.77 30.17 -13.29
N LEU A 861 -30.29 31.18 -14.00
CA LEU A 861 -30.57 32.51 -13.45
C LEU A 861 -31.93 32.61 -12.76
N VAL A 862 -32.90 31.79 -13.18
CA VAL A 862 -34.28 31.76 -12.65
C VAL A 862 -34.66 30.31 -12.33
N LYS A 863 -35.31 30.08 -11.19
CA LYS A 863 -35.92 28.79 -10.81
C LYS A 863 -37.45 28.89 -10.90
N GLU A 864 -38.10 27.75 -11.15
CA GLU A 864 -39.55 27.63 -11.14
C GLU A 864 -40.03 26.74 -10.00
N ARG A 865 -41.24 27.00 -9.50
CA ARG A 865 -41.94 26.12 -8.57
C ARG A 865 -43.37 25.93 -9.04
N ILE A 866 -43.83 24.67 -9.06
CA ILE A 866 -45.18 24.30 -9.48
C ILE A 866 -46.03 24.12 -8.23
N PHE A 867 -47.14 24.83 -8.16
CA PHE A 867 -48.11 24.70 -7.08
C PHE A 867 -49.44 24.17 -7.65
N THR A 868 -49.97 23.08 -7.09
CA THR A 868 -51.23 22.49 -7.56
C THR A 868 -52.39 22.94 -6.69
N GLN A 869 -53.35 23.66 -7.27
CA GLN A 869 -54.57 24.08 -6.57
C GLN A 869 -55.79 23.36 -7.16
N LYS A 870 -56.72 22.91 -6.31
CA LYS A 870 -58.02 22.40 -6.74
C LYS A 870 -58.96 23.58 -6.96
N ASN A 871 -59.46 23.76 -8.17
CA ASN A 871 -60.47 24.77 -8.48
C ASN A 871 -61.85 24.36 -7.91
N GLU A 872 -62.80 25.30 -7.86
CA GLU A 872 -64.18 25.12 -7.35
C GLU A 872 -64.97 23.94 -7.99
N ASN A 873 -64.52 23.43 -9.14
CA ASN A 873 -65.06 22.23 -9.82
C ASN A 873 -64.25 20.94 -9.56
N ASN A 874 -63.44 20.88 -8.49
CA ASN A 874 -62.65 19.73 -8.06
C ASN A 874 -61.61 19.19 -9.08
N ARG A 875 -61.23 20.00 -10.08
CA ARG A 875 -60.12 19.72 -11.01
C ARG A 875 -58.83 20.40 -10.54
N THR A 876 -57.74 19.65 -10.51
CA THR A 876 -56.40 20.13 -10.16
C THR A 876 -55.81 20.95 -11.30
N VAL A 877 -55.47 22.22 -11.03
CA VAL A 877 -54.75 23.10 -11.95
C VAL A 877 -53.39 23.43 -11.33
N SER A 878 -52.32 23.24 -12.11
CA SER A 878 -50.95 23.56 -11.72
C SER A 878 -50.61 25.01 -12.09
N ILE A 879 -50.28 25.83 -11.10
CA ILE A 879 -49.87 27.23 -11.22
C ILE A 879 -48.35 27.30 -11.09
N LEU A 880 -47.68 28.01 -12.01
CA LEU A 880 -46.23 28.19 -12.05
C LEU A 880 -45.81 29.53 -11.43
N PHE A 881 -44.84 29.47 -10.52
CA PHE A 881 -44.18 30.62 -9.90
C PHE A 881 -42.71 30.66 -10.28
N TYR A 882 -42.17 31.86 -10.51
CA TYR A 882 -40.76 32.08 -10.83
C TYR A 882 -40.08 32.98 -9.79
N TYR A 883 -38.86 32.61 -9.39
CA TYR A 883 -38.02 33.37 -8.47
C TYR A 883 -36.53 33.24 -8.84
N ILE A 884 -35.69 34.13 -8.32
CA ILE A 884 -34.24 34.15 -8.59
C ILE A 884 -33.51 33.51 -7.41
N ASN A 885 -32.67 32.51 -7.69
CA ASN A 885 -31.78 31.94 -6.68
C ASN A 885 -30.41 32.64 -6.75
N TYR A 886 -30.24 33.63 -5.89
CA TYR A 886 -29.07 34.51 -5.90
C TYR A 886 -27.72 33.80 -5.62
N ARG A 887 -27.74 32.68 -4.86
CA ARG A 887 -26.55 31.83 -4.64
C ARG A 887 -26.14 31.10 -5.91
N ALA A 888 -27.09 30.47 -6.61
CA ALA A 888 -26.84 29.79 -7.87
C ALA A 888 -26.32 30.76 -8.95
N VAL A 889 -26.91 31.97 -9.03
CA VAL A 889 -26.46 33.02 -9.95
C VAL A 889 -25.00 33.38 -9.72
N LEU A 890 -24.58 33.63 -8.47
CA LEU A 890 -23.20 34.03 -8.18
C LEU A 890 -22.20 32.94 -8.52
N ASN A 891 -22.52 31.68 -8.26
CA ASN A 891 -21.63 30.56 -8.57
C ASN A 891 -21.50 30.34 -10.08
N VAL A 892 -22.59 30.52 -10.83
CA VAL A 892 -22.57 30.49 -12.30
C VAL A 892 -21.74 31.65 -12.87
N VAL A 893 -21.88 32.86 -12.29
CA VAL A 893 -21.10 34.03 -12.71
C VAL A 893 -19.61 33.81 -12.44
N LYS A 894 -19.22 33.35 -11.25
CA LYS A 894 -17.82 33.02 -10.92
C LYS A 894 -17.25 31.99 -11.90
N TYR A 895 -17.98 30.91 -12.15
CA TYR A 895 -17.57 29.85 -13.08
C TYR A 895 -17.38 30.35 -14.51
N LYS A 896 -18.31 31.16 -15.04
CA LYS A 896 -18.21 31.69 -16.40
C LYS A 896 -17.03 32.64 -16.58
N ILE A 897 -16.72 33.44 -15.56
CA ILE A 897 -15.58 34.37 -15.60
C ILE A 897 -14.26 33.60 -15.63
N ASP A 898 -14.14 32.57 -14.79
CA ASP A 898 -12.95 31.72 -14.78
C ASP A 898 -12.78 30.98 -16.10
N HIS A 899 -13.88 30.46 -16.67
CA HIS A 899 -13.81 29.79 -17.96
C HIS A 899 -13.41 30.72 -19.12
N MET A 900 -13.87 31.98 -19.11
CA MET A 900 -13.41 32.99 -20.09
C MET A 900 -11.92 33.30 -19.90
N ARG A 901 -11.45 33.40 -18.67
CA ARG A 901 -10.04 33.61 -18.35
C ARG A 901 -9.17 32.44 -18.85
N GLN A 902 -9.55 31.21 -18.53
CA GLN A 902 -8.83 30.01 -18.98
C GLN A 902 -8.77 29.93 -20.51
N LYS A 903 -9.85 30.30 -21.21
CA LYS A 903 -9.89 30.34 -22.68
C LYS A 903 -9.01 31.43 -23.30
N LEU A 904 -8.82 32.55 -22.61
CA LEU A 904 -7.88 33.60 -23.01
C LEU A 904 -6.43 33.17 -22.77
N GLU A 905 -6.15 32.54 -21.63
CA GLU A 905 -4.82 32.03 -21.29
C GLU A 905 -4.39 30.89 -22.22
N SER A 906 -5.29 29.96 -22.57
CA SER A 906 -4.99 28.88 -23.52
C SER A 906 -4.76 29.39 -24.94
N ARG A 907 -5.45 30.46 -25.37
CA ARG A 907 -5.18 31.13 -26.64
C ARG A 907 -3.81 31.82 -26.66
N GLU A 908 -3.42 32.49 -25.58
CA GLU A 908 -2.07 33.06 -25.46
C GLU A 908 -0.99 31.97 -25.51
N GLN A 909 -1.25 30.82 -24.89
CA GLN A 909 -0.36 29.65 -24.86
C GLN A 909 -0.24 28.97 -26.24
N MET A 910 -1.33 28.92 -27.01
CA MET A 910 -1.31 28.46 -28.39
C MET A 910 -0.57 29.42 -29.33
N ASP A 911 -0.71 30.73 -29.14
CA ASP A 911 0.01 31.73 -29.94
C ASP A 911 1.52 31.72 -29.68
N THR A 912 1.96 31.33 -28.48
CA THR A 912 3.39 31.14 -28.15
C THR A 912 4.01 29.87 -28.75
N ASN A 913 3.20 28.91 -29.21
CA ASN A 913 3.67 27.60 -29.71
C ASN A 913 3.73 27.51 -31.26
N ARG A 914 3.77 28.63 -31.97
CA ARG A 914 3.82 28.64 -33.45
C ARG A 914 5.26 28.54 -33.97
N ALA A 915 5.49 27.67 -34.97
CA ALA A 915 6.82 27.40 -35.54
C ALA A 915 7.56 28.67 -36.00
N HIS A 916 8.80 28.86 -35.55
CA HIS A 916 9.58 30.09 -35.76
C HIS A 916 10.50 30.05 -37.00
N TYR A 917 10.67 28.90 -37.65
CA TYR A 917 11.64 28.74 -38.74
C TYR A 917 10.98 28.12 -39.98
N LYS A 918 11.25 28.65 -41.16
CA LYS A 918 10.66 28.18 -42.42
C LYS A 918 11.72 28.03 -43.51
N CYS A 919 11.68 26.91 -44.22
CA CYS A 919 12.57 26.68 -45.36
C CYS A 919 12.07 27.40 -46.61
N ASN A 920 12.91 28.22 -47.24
CA ASN A 920 12.53 28.99 -48.42
C ASN A 920 12.25 28.11 -49.66
N THR A 921 12.86 26.93 -49.75
CA THR A 921 12.77 26.06 -50.94
C THR A 921 11.58 25.11 -50.89
N CYS A 922 11.30 24.49 -49.74
CA CYS A 922 10.22 23.49 -49.61
C CYS A 922 9.06 23.94 -48.70
N GLN A 923 9.12 25.17 -48.17
CA GLN A 923 8.10 25.78 -47.30
C GLN A 923 7.80 24.99 -46.02
N SER A 924 8.64 24.01 -45.66
CA SER A 924 8.51 23.24 -44.43
C SER A 924 8.81 24.13 -43.22
N THR A 925 7.98 24.04 -42.19
CA THR A 925 8.08 24.81 -40.94
C THR A 925 8.72 23.96 -39.85
N TYR A 926 9.58 24.57 -39.05
CA TYR A 926 10.35 23.93 -37.97
C TYR A 926 10.19 24.73 -36.67
N ASP A 927 10.06 24.02 -35.55
CA ASP A 927 9.96 24.60 -34.22
C ASP A 927 11.36 24.74 -33.55
N LEU A 928 11.39 25.27 -32.33
CA LEU A 928 12.63 25.44 -31.56
C LEU A 928 13.27 24.10 -31.14
N LEU A 929 12.50 23.01 -31.06
CA LEU A 929 13.00 21.69 -30.68
C LEU A 929 13.72 21.01 -31.86
N ASP A 930 13.33 21.35 -33.09
CA ASP A 930 13.97 20.86 -34.32
C ASP A 930 15.29 21.57 -34.66
N ILE A 931 15.68 22.65 -33.96
CA ILE A 931 16.93 23.40 -34.21
C ILE A 931 18.15 22.49 -34.25
N GLY A 932 18.25 21.52 -33.33
CA GLY A 932 19.39 20.61 -33.27
C GLY A 932 19.54 19.71 -34.51
N ARG A 933 18.48 19.56 -35.31
CA ARG A 933 18.46 18.73 -36.52
C ARG A 933 18.67 19.52 -37.80
N ILE A 934 18.39 20.83 -37.77
CA ILE A 934 18.57 21.73 -38.91
C ILE A 934 19.85 22.56 -38.80
N LEU A 935 20.52 22.61 -37.64
CA LEU A 935 21.79 23.31 -37.48
C LEU A 935 22.95 22.48 -38.04
N ASP A 936 23.59 22.97 -39.08
CA ASP A 936 24.82 22.38 -39.61
C ASP A 936 26.02 22.81 -38.73
N PRO A 937 26.65 21.88 -37.98
CA PRO A 937 27.68 22.22 -37.01
C PRO A 937 28.98 22.75 -37.64
N GLU A 938 29.23 22.54 -38.93
CA GLU A 938 30.44 23.04 -39.60
C GLU A 938 30.29 24.48 -40.11
N THR A 939 29.09 24.87 -40.53
CA THR A 939 28.84 26.19 -41.15
C THR A 939 28.07 27.16 -40.26
N GLY A 940 27.44 26.66 -39.18
CA GLY A 940 26.61 27.44 -38.27
C GLY A 940 25.30 27.93 -38.88
N ARG A 941 24.91 27.40 -40.06
CA ARG A 941 23.70 27.79 -40.79
C ARG A 941 22.58 26.77 -40.56
N LEU A 942 21.33 27.24 -40.60
CA LEU A 942 20.16 26.38 -40.48
C LEU A 942 19.79 25.84 -41.87
N ILE A 943 19.97 24.55 -42.08
CA ILE A 943 19.76 23.82 -43.33
C ILE A 943 18.60 22.84 -43.15
N CYS A 944 17.67 22.88 -44.10
CA CYS A 944 16.52 21.99 -44.12
C CYS A 944 16.97 20.55 -44.42
N TRP A 945 16.68 19.61 -43.53
CA TRP A 945 17.04 18.18 -43.73
C TRP A 945 16.34 17.48 -44.91
N ARG A 946 15.32 18.11 -45.52
CA ARG A 946 14.48 17.51 -46.57
C ARG A 946 14.92 17.92 -47.96
N CYS A 947 15.35 19.17 -48.13
CA CYS A 947 15.75 19.70 -49.44
C CYS A 947 17.12 20.37 -49.43
N HIS A 948 17.82 20.36 -48.28
CA HIS A 948 19.12 21.01 -48.06
C HIS A 948 19.16 22.52 -48.37
N GLY A 949 17.98 23.17 -48.43
CA GLY A 949 17.86 24.61 -48.59
C GLY A 949 17.96 25.36 -47.26
N GLU A 950 18.39 26.61 -47.32
CA GLU A 950 18.55 27.47 -46.13
C GLU A 950 17.19 27.78 -45.47
N VAL A 951 17.16 27.66 -44.14
CA VAL A 951 16.00 27.89 -43.29
C VAL A 951 16.17 29.25 -42.62
N GLN A 952 15.16 30.11 -42.77
CA GLN A 952 15.16 31.44 -42.15
C GLN A 952 14.08 31.52 -41.07
N THR A 953 14.27 32.44 -40.13
CA THR A 953 13.27 32.78 -39.12
C THR A 953 12.05 33.40 -39.79
N ASP A 954 10.87 32.87 -39.53
CA ASP A 954 9.62 33.42 -40.05
C ASP A 954 9.25 34.69 -39.28
N GLU A 955 9.60 35.86 -39.83
CA GLU A 955 9.30 37.17 -39.23
C GLU A 955 7.79 37.44 -39.09
N SER A 956 6.92 36.66 -39.76
CA SER A 956 5.46 36.76 -39.60
C SER A 956 4.93 36.10 -38.33
N ALA A 957 5.76 35.30 -37.64
CA ALA A 957 5.48 34.63 -36.38
C ALA A 957 6.07 35.35 -35.15
N VAL A 958 6.54 36.60 -35.30
CA VAL A 958 6.90 37.44 -34.16
C VAL A 958 5.62 37.91 -33.47
N PRO A 959 5.40 37.62 -32.17
CA PRO A 959 4.21 38.08 -31.47
C PRO A 959 4.15 39.61 -31.52
N SER A 960 3.14 40.16 -32.18
CA SER A 960 2.88 41.59 -32.10
C SER A 960 2.69 41.96 -30.61
N ARG A 961 3.16 43.15 -30.22
CA ARG A 961 3.08 43.70 -28.84
C ARG A 961 1.66 43.72 -28.25
N THR A 962 0.65 43.42 -29.07
CA THR A 962 -0.79 43.35 -28.80
C THR A 962 -1.23 42.09 -28.04
N THR A 963 -0.51 40.97 -28.13
CA THR A 963 -0.97 39.70 -27.51
C THR A 963 -0.73 39.66 -26.00
N ARG A 964 0.36 40.26 -25.51
CA ARG A 964 0.67 40.40 -24.06
C ARG A 964 -0.28 41.33 -23.29
N THR A 965 -1.33 41.83 -23.93
CA THR A 965 -2.30 42.80 -23.37
C THR A 965 -3.72 42.27 -23.27
N ALA A 966 -4.05 41.08 -23.75
CA ALA A 966 -5.44 40.60 -23.78
C ALA A 966 -5.95 40.18 -22.39
N VAL A 967 -5.19 39.36 -21.66
CA VAL A 967 -5.53 38.98 -20.27
C VAL A 967 -5.49 40.18 -19.32
N ALA A 968 -4.54 41.10 -19.51
CA ALA A 968 -4.45 42.32 -18.71
C ALA A 968 -5.66 43.24 -18.92
N ARG A 969 -6.09 43.46 -20.17
CA ARG A 969 -7.30 44.24 -20.49
C ARG A 969 -8.58 43.56 -19.99
N PHE A 970 -8.66 42.23 -20.06
CA PHE A 970 -9.78 41.48 -19.50
C PHE A 970 -9.88 41.67 -17.99
N ASN A 971 -8.77 41.56 -17.26
CA ASN A 971 -8.74 41.79 -15.82
C ASN A 971 -9.08 43.24 -15.45
N GLU A 972 -8.64 44.22 -16.23
CA GLU A 972 -8.98 45.63 -16.03
C GLU A 972 -10.48 45.91 -16.27
N GLN A 973 -11.07 45.31 -17.31
CA GLN A 973 -12.50 45.44 -17.62
C GLN A 973 -13.40 44.74 -16.59
N MET A 974 -12.96 43.59 -16.05
CA MET A 974 -13.71 42.80 -15.08
C MET A 974 -13.55 43.28 -13.64
N ASN A 975 -12.65 44.23 -13.38
CA ASN A 975 -12.32 44.73 -12.04
C ASN A 975 -13.54 45.33 -11.31
N THR A 976 -14.45 45.97 -12.05
CA THR A 976 -15.71 46.50 -11.50
C THR A 976 -16.59 45.37 -10.94
N LEU A 977 -16.74 44.27 -11.68
CA LEU A 977 -17.49 43.10 -11.24
C LEU A 977 -16.81 42.40 -10.05
N TYR A 978 -15.48 42.27 -10.08
CA TYR A 978 -14.72 41.72 -8.96
C TYR A 978 -14.87 42.53 -7.68
N SER A 979 -14.88 43.87 -7.77
CA SER A 979 -15.08 44.74 -6.61
C SER A 979 -16.45 44.50 -5.94
N HIS A 980 -17.51 44.30 -6.75
CA HIS A 980 -18.84 43.99 -6.23
C HIS A 980 -18.95 42.58 -5.65
N ILE A 981 -18.26 41.59 -6.22
CA ILE A 981 -18.21 40.22 -5.67
C ILE A 981 -17.45 40.20 -4.35
N CYS A 982 -16.32 40.92 -4.26
CA CYS A 982 -15.54 41.03 -3.03
C CYS A 982 -16.31 41.74 -1.91
N ALA A 983 -17.15 42.73 -2.24
CA ALA A 983 -18.01 43.42 -1.29
C ALA A 983 -19.10 42.53 -0.66
N LEU A 984 -19.36 41.35 -1.25
CA LEU A 984 -20.32 40.38 -0.71
C LEU A 984 -19.67 39.37 0.24
N ASN A 985 -18.33 39.28 0.30
CA ASN A 985 -17.63 38.32 1.17
C ASN A 985 -17.98 38.52 2.65
N GLY A 986 -18.56 37.49 3.28
CA GLY A 986 -18.92 37.49 4.70
C GLY A 986 -20.38 37.85 5.01
N ILE A 987 -21.23 38.10 4.01
CA ILE A 987 -22.66 38.38 4.21
C ILE A 987 -23.47 37.08 4.13
N GLN A 988 -24.30 36.77 5.14
CA GLN A 988 -25.23 35.64 5.09
C GLN A 988 -26.65 36.15 4.76
N LEU A 989 -27.26 35.65 3.68
CA LEU A 989 -28.64 35.96 3.31
C LEU A 989 -29.61 35.04 4.06
N ALA A 990 -30.68 35.61 4.61
CA ALA A 990 -31.70 34.84 5.32
C ALA A 990 -32.35 33.75 4.42
N PRO A 991 -32.67 32.55 4.95
CA PRO A 991 -33.18 31.41 4.17
C PRO A 991 -34.46 31.71 3.36
N HIS A 992 -35.33 32.56 3.88
CA HIS A 992 -36.59 32.96 3.23
C HIS A 992 -36.39 33.85 1.99
N LEU A 993 -35.19 34.41 1.77
CA LEU A 993 -34.82 35.14 0.55
C LEU A 993 -34.19 34.23 -0.52
N LEU A 994 -33.67 33.07 -0.11
CA LEU A 994 -33.10 32.06 -1.00
C LEU A 994 -34.19 31.16 -1.59
N GLU A 995 -35.22 30.86 -0.78
CA GLU A 995 -36.41 30.11 -1.17
C GLU A 995 -37.67 30.75 -0.54
N PRO A 996 -38.43 31.58 -1.30
CA PRO A 996 -39.59 32.28 -0.75
C PRO A 996 -40.74 31.30 -0.41
N ASP A 997 -41.31 31.46 0.79
CA ASP A 997 -42.43 30.65 1.28
C ASP A 997 -43.74 31.02 0.58
N ILE A 998 -44.21 30.15 -0.31
CA ILE A 998 -45.38 30.38 -1.18
C ILE A 998 -46.69 30.47 -0.36
N ALA A 999 -46.73 29.91 0.85
CA ALA A 999 -47.91 29.91 1.70
C ALA A 999 -48.34 31.32 2.14
N LYS A 1000 -47.38 32.18 2.54
CA LYS A 1000 -47.64 33.60 2.87
C LYS A 1000 -48.13 34.40 1.67
N TYR A 1001 -47.56 34.13 0.49
CA TYR A 1001 -47.95 34.81 -0.75
C TYR A 1001 -49.38 34.49 -1.19
N LEU A 1002 -49.88 33.28 -0.92
CA LEU A 1002 -51.27 32.87 -1.18
C LEU A 1002 -52.27 33.47 -0.18
N GLU A 1003 -51.86 33.79 1.04
CA GLU A 1003 -52.67 34.48 2.05
C GLU A 1003 -52.81 35.97 1.75
N ASP A 1004 -51.71 36.63 1.36
CA ASP A 1004 -51.71 38.04 0.93
C ASP A 1004 -52.50 38.24 -0.38
N ASP A 1005 -52.44 37.28 -1.30
CA ASP A 1005 -53.19 37.31 -2.57
C ASP A 1005 -54.68 36.98 -2.37
N LYS A 1006 -55.05 36.20 -1.34
CA LYS A 1006 -56.45 36.07 -0.88
C LYS A 1006 -56.94 37.34 -0.20
N ALA A 1007 -56.10 38.04 0.58
CA ALA A 1007 -56.45 39.33 1.18
C ALA A 1007 -56.60 40.44 0.12
N ALA A 1008 -55.74 40.44 -0.91
CA ALA A 1008 -55.84 41.32 -2.07
C ALA A 1008 -57.03 40.96 -2.98
N ALA A 1009 -57.34 39.68 -3.16
CA ALA A 1009 -58.53 39.21 -3.88
C ALA A 1009 -59.83 39.57 -3.12
N LEU A 1010 -59.86 39.53 -1.79
CA LEU A 1010 -61.01 39.98 -0.98
C LEU A 1010 -61.24 41.50 -1.10
N GLN A 1011 -60.16 42.29 -1.23
CA GLN A 1011 -60.23 43.73 -1.52
C GLN A 1011 -60.65 44.02 -2.97
N LEU A 1012 -60.24 43.21 -3.95
CA LEU A 1012 -60.66 43.34 -5.35
C LEU A 1012 -62.10 42.86 -5.60
N GLN A 1013 -62.60 41.89 -4.84
CA GLN A 1013 -63.97 41.39 -4.95
C GLN A 1013 -64.99 42.38 -4.35
N GLN A 1014 -64.56 43.31 -3.50
CA GLN A 1014 -65.35 44.49 -3.11
C GLN A 1014 -65.29 45.64 -4.14
N GLN A 1015 -64.43 45.56 -5.15
CA GLN A 1015 -64.25 46.58 -6.19
C GLN A 1015 -64.67 46.13 -7.61
N MET A 1016 -65.02 44.86 -7.82
CA MET A 1016 -65.46 44.33 -9.12
C MET A 1016 -66.87 43.74 -9.07
N ASP A 1017 -67.79 44.52 -8.50
CA ASP A 1017 -69.23 44.38 -8.68
C ASP A 1017 -69.71 45.39 -9.75
N PHE A 1018 -68.95 45.58 -10.83
CA PHE A 1018 -69.37 46.41 -11.97
C PHE A 1018 -68.68 45.96 -13.26
N THR A 1019 -69.52 45.62 -14.23
CA THR A 1019 -69.27 45.46 -15.68
C THR A 1019 -68.96 44.06 -16.22
N SER A 1020 -70.02 43.57 -16.87
CA SER A 1020 -70.27 42.32 -17.59
C SER A 1020 -69.69 42.26 -19.01
N GLY A 1021 -69.42 41.04 -19.48
CA GLY A 1021 -69.98 40.55 -20.75
C GLY A 1021 -69.01 40.09 -21.85
N GLY A 1022 -69.14 38.82 -22.26
CA GLY A 1022 -69.16 38.45 -23.69
C GLY A 1022 -68.10 37.48 -24.26
N GLY A 1023 -68.46 36.19 -24.37
CA GLY A 1023 -68.59 35.49 -25.67
C GLY A 1023 -67.42 34.72 -26.32
N GLY A 1024 -67.57 33.38 -26.40
CA GLY A 1024 -67.21 32.44 -27.50
C GLY A 1024 -65.71 32.18 -27.80
N GLY A 1025 -65.19 30.98 -28.06
CA GLY A 1025 -65.71 29.69 -28.53
C GLY A 1025 -64.94 29.25 -29.79
N GLY A 1026 -64.22 28.10 -29.81
CA GLY A 1026 -63.65 27.58 -31.08
C GLY A 1026 -62.54 26.51 -31.05
N ALA A 1027 -62.96 25.23 -31.09
CA ALA A 1027 -62.50 24.09 -31.93
C ALA A 1027 -61.06 23.49 -31.92
N ARG A 1028 -61.07 22.16 -31.64
CA ARG A 1028 -60.14 21.05 -31.96
C ARG A 1028 -59.73 20.94 -33.44
N ILE A 1029 -58.50 20.44 -33.72
CA ILE A 1029 -58.18 19.38 -34.71
C ILE A 1029 -56.99 18.53 -34.21
N GLN A 1030 -57.07 17.21 -34.44
CA GLN A 1030 -56.08 16.17 -34.15
C GLN A 1030 -55.82 15.39 -35.45
N LEU A 1031 -54.55 15.14 -35.80
CA LEU A 1031 -54.09 14.04 -36.68
C LEU A 1031 -52.55 13.96 -36.68
N GLY A 1032 -52.03 12.73 -36.65
CA GLY A 1032 -50.66 12.39 -36.28
C GLY A 1032 -49.64 12.25 -37.42
N GLY A 1033 -48.50 11.62 -37.08
CA GLY A 1033 -47.52 11.12 -38.03
C GLY A 1033 -46.06 11.40 -37.67
N VAL A 1034 -45.39 10.34 -37.19
CA VAL A 1034 -43.97 9.98 -37.44
C VAL A 1034 -42.86 10.85 -36.84
N ALA A 1035 -41.97 10.15 -36.14
CA ALA A 1035 -40.72 10.63 -35.58
C ALA A 1035 -39.78 11.19 -36.66
N HIS A 1036 -39.34 12.43 -36.46
CA HIS A 1036 -38.10 12.96 -37.02
C HIS A 1036 -37.37 13.76 -35.95
N SER A 1037 -36.16 13.29 -35.61
CA SER A 1037 -35.16 14.03 -34.86
C SER A 1037 -34.69 15.23 -35.68
N TYR A 1038 -34.84 16.44 -35.14
CA TYR A 1038 -34.18 17.64 -35.65
C TYR A 1038 -33.21 18.17 -34.58
N HIS A 1039 -31.91 18.09 -34.87
CA HIS A 1039 -30.92 19.00 -34.31
C HIS A 1039 -31.22 20.40 -34.85
N ASN A 1040 -31.41 21.38 -33.96
CA ASN A 1040 -31.34 22.79 -34.31
C ASN A 1040 -30.29 23.45 -33.43
N ALA A 1041 -29.13 23.75 -34.01
CA ALA A 1041 -28.14 24.67 -33.46
C ALA A 1041 -28.55 26.09 -33.86
N ALA A 1042 -28.80 26.97 -32.90
CA ALA A 1042 -28.95 28.40 -33.14
C ALA A 1042 -27.55 29.04 -33.12
N SER A 1043 -27.16 29.69 -34.22
CA SER A 1043 -25.94 30.49 -34.31
C SER A 1043 -26.21 31.93 -33.87
N ILE A 1044 -25.28 32.51 -33.10
CA ILE A 1044 -25.23 33.93 -32.81
C ILE A 1044 -24.02 34.49 -33.56
N ASN A 1045 -24.25 35.42 -34.50
CA ASN A 1045 -23.21 36.08 -35.27
C ASN A 1045 -22.70 37.33 -34.54
N TYR A 1046 -21.38 37.46 -34.42
CA TYR A 1046 -20.71 38.72 -34.07
C TYR A 1046 -19.96 39.26 -35.30
N ALA A 1047 -19.81 40.59 -35.36
CA ALA A 1047 -19.43 41.37 -36.54
C ALA A 1047 -18.03 41.10 -37.15
N ASN A 1048 -17.26 40.13 -36.65
CA ASN A 1048 -15.90 39.84 -37.10
C ASN A 1048 -15.68 38.40 -37.60
N GLY A 1049 -16.73 37.70 -38.05
CA GLY A 1049 -16.58 36.61 -39.03
C GLY A 1049 -16.14 35.21 -38.58
N ASP A 1050 -15.81 34.97 -37.31
CA ASP A 1050 -15.47 33.62 -36.83
C ASP A 1050 -16.65 32.93 -36.12
N SER A 1051 -17.04 31.74 -36.60
CA SER A 1051 -18.08 30.89 -36.01
C SER A 1051 -17.47 29.79 -35.11
N VAL A 1052 -18.05 29.57 -33.93
CA VAL A 1052 -17.65 28.48 -33.01
C VAL A 1052 -18.86 27.58 -32.79
N PHE A 1053 -18.71 26.29 -33.10
CA PHE A 1053 -19.66 25.24 -32.75
C PHE A 1053 -19.29 24.65 -31.39
N VAL A 1054 -20.30 24.39 -30.55
CA VAL A 1054 -20.14 23.60 -29.33
C VAL A 1054 -21.05 22.38 -29.47
N ASP A 1055 -20.44 21.22 -29.69
CA ASP A 1055 -21.10 19.93 -29.58
C ASP A 1055 -20.89 19.43 -28.14
N LEU A 1056 -21.97 19.08 -27.44
CA LEU A 1056 -21.92 18.63 -26.05
C LEU A 1056 -21.96 17.10 -25.91
N ASN A 1057 -21.94 16.34 -27.01
CA ASN A 1057 -21.94 14.87 -26.96
C ASN A 1057 -20.97 14.20 -27.96
N ALA A 1058 -19.82 14.82 -28.26
CA ALA A 1058 -18.76 14.14 -29.00
C ALA A 1058 -17.73 13.52 -28.04
N ASP A 1059 -17.56 12.21 -28.20
CA ASP A 1059 -16.90 11.23 -27.35
C ASP A 1059 -15.47 11.51 -26.88
N HIS A 1060 -15.16 10.84 -25.76
CA HIS A 1060 -13.96 10.03 -25.57
C HIS A 1060 -12.97 10.05 -26.74
N THR A 1061 -11.78 10.62 -26.54
CA THR A 1061 -10.49 9.93 -26.64
C THR A 1061 -9.32 10.93 -26.65
N LYS A 1062 -8.31 10.61 -25.82
CA LYS A 1062 -6.93 11.14 -25.76
C LYS A 1062 -6.69 12.55 -25.19
N GLY A 1063 -5.84 12.61 -24.16
CA GLY A 1063 -5.20 13.84 -23.64
C GLY A 1063 -4.10 14.38 -24.57
N PRO A 1064 -3.27 15.37 -24.15
CA PRO A 1064 -2.65 15.43 -22.82
C PRO A 1064 -2.70 16.78 -22.07
N VAL A 1065 -2.45 16.64 -20.76
CA VAL A 1065 -1.91 17.53 -19.70
C VAL A 1065 -1.55 18.99 -20.05
N GLU A 1066 -2.18 19.93 -19.33
CA GLU A 1066 -1.63 21.25 -18.99
C GLU A 1066 -1.71 21.48 -17.46
N GLU A 1067 -0.68 22.11 -16.91
CA GLU A 1067 -0.46 22.38 -15.48
C GLU A 1067 -1.53 23.30 -14.87
N ALA A 1068 -2.04 22.97 -13.67
CA ALA A 1068 -3.03 23.76 -12.97
C ALA A 1068 -2.41 25.02 -12.33
N LYS A 1069 -2.66 26.19 -12.95
CA LYS A 1069 -2.36 27.52 -12.41
C LYS A 1069 -3.20 27.84 -11.16
N ILE A 1070 -2.62 28.63 -10.25
CA ILE A 1070 -3.18 29.09 -8.98
C ILE A 1070 -4.52 29.83 -9.20
N ILE A 1071 -5.58 29.31 -8.58
CA ILE A 1071 -6.93 29.89 -8.63
C ILE A 1071 -7.04 31.08 -7.65
N PRO A 1072 -7.51 32.27 -8.08
CA PRO A 1072 -7.68 33.45 -7.22
C PRO A 1072 -8.70 33.26 -6.10
N GLU A 1073 -8.48 33.95 -4.97
CA GLU A 1073 -9.25 33.80 -3.74
C GLU A 1073 -10.75 34.16 -3.85
N TRP A 1074 -11.13 35.05 -4.76
CA TRP A 1074 -12.54 35.40 -5.04
C TRP A 1074 -13.32 34.30 -5.77
N LEU A 1075 -12.63 33.31 -6.36
CA LEU A 1075 -13.23 32.12 -6.97
C LEU A 1075 -13.57 31.04 -5.94
N LYS A 1076 -13.12 31.20 -4.69
CA LYS A 1076 -13.49 30.32 -3.57
C LYS A 1076 -14.92 30.65 -3.11
N ASP A 1077 -15.63 29.65 -2.61
CA ASP A 1077 -17.09 29.68 -2.39
C ASP A 1077 -17.52 30.43 -1.11
N THR A 1078 -16.84 31.53 -0.77
CA THR A 1078 -16.97 32.22 0.54
C THR A 1078 -17.81 33.51 0.50
N ALA A 1079 -18.54 33.76 -0.59
CA ALA A 1079 -19.25 35.04 -0.75
C ALA A 1079 -20.61 35.09 -0.02
N ILE A 1080 -21.28 33.96 0.24
CA ILE A 1080 -22.53 33.94 1.04
C ILE A 1080 -22.54 32.68 1.90
N GLY A 1081 -22.43 32.83 3.22
CA GLY A 1081 -22.42 31.72 4.18
C GLY A 1081 -23.83 31.30 4.62
N GLY A 1082 -23.98 30.01 4.91
CA GLY A 1082 -25.19 29.39 5.42
C GLY A 1082 -25.19 27.92 5.03
N GLU A 1083 -25.12 27.05 6.05
CA GLU A 1083 -25.29 25.60 5.93
C GLU A 1083 -26.57 25.31 5.16
N THR A 1084 -26.43 24.63 4.04
CA THR A 1084 -27.58 24.04 3.35
C THR A 1084 -27.55 22.56 3.68
N SER A 1085 -28.30 22.20 4.72
CA SER A 1085 -28.91 20.88 4.90
C SER A 1085 -29.57 20.48 3.58
N HIS A 1086 -29.07 19.43 2.94
CA HIS A 1086 -29.70 18.85 1.76
C HIS A 1086 -31.03 18.21 2.17
N ASN A 1087 -32.18 18.85 1.90
CA ASN A 1087 -33.38 18.14 1.44
C ASN A 1087 -34.56 19.06 1.08
N ASP A 1088 -34.83 19.20 -0.22
CA ASP A 1088 -36.19 19.37 -0.75
C ASP A 1088 -36.23 19.02 -2.25
N ASN A 1089 -36.01 17.75 -2.55
CA ASN A 1089 -36.82 16.91 -3.44
C ASN A 1089 -36.07 15.61 -3.72
N ILE A 1090 -36.28 14.63 -2.84
CA ILE A 1090 -36.34 13.24 -3.29
C ILE A 1090 -37.71 13.03 -3.91
N LEU A 1091 -37.77 13.29 -5.20
CA LEU A 1091 -38.18 12.24 -6.11
C LEU A 1091 -37.08 12.06 -7.17
N ASP A 1092 -35.83 12.10 -6.72
CA ASP A 1092 -34.88 11.00 -6.85
C ASP A 1092 -33.73 11.24 -5.85
N GLN A 1093 -33.46 10.21 -5.05
CA GLN A 1093 -32.38 9.99 -4.07
C GLN A 1093 -31.81 11.18 -3.28
N ALA A 1094 -32.02 11.18 -1.96
CA ALA A 1094 -31.30 12.02 -1.01
C ALA A 1094 -31.31 11.42 0.42
N THR A 1095 -30.35 11.93 1.15
CA THR A 1095 -29.89 11.64 2.51
C THR A 1095 -30.43 12.70 3.49
N THR A 1096 -30.27 12.53 4.81
CA THR A 1096 -30.08 13.67 5.76
C THR A 1096 -29.33 13.26 7.03
N ASP A 1097 -28.24 14.01 7.26
CA ASP A 1097 -27.80 14.71 8.50
C ASP A 1097 -26.73 14.11 9.44
N GLU A 1098 -25.47 14.41 9.10
CA GLU A 1098 -24.51 15.44 9.63
C GLU A 1098 -24.46 15.87 11.11
N ASP A 1099 -23.22 16.04 11.65
CA ASP A 1099 -22.65 17.32 12.16
C ASP A 1099 -21.12 17.24 12.43
N ASP A 1100 -20.39 18.30 12.03
CA ASP A 1100 -18.92 18.58 11.93
C ASP A 1100 -18.44 19.48 13.11
N PRO A 1101 -17.14 19.79 13.45
CA PRO A 1101 -16.32 20.76 12.67
C PRO A 1101 -14.76 20.80 12.85
N SER A 1102 -14.05 21.39 11.87
CA SER A 1102 -13.22 22.63 12.00
C SER A 1102 -11.79 22.64 11.41
N LEU A 1103 -11.49 23.69 10.62
CA LEU A 1103 -10.19 24.38 10.52
C LEU A 1103 -10.38 25.80 9.93
N THR A 1104 -9.70 26.82 10.48
CA THR A 1104 -9.57 28.18 9.91
C THR A 1104 -8.15 28.75 9.96
N GLN A 1105 -7.74 29.28 8.79
CA GLN A 1105 -6.98 30.49 8.44
C GLN A 1105 -5.49 30.74 8.79
N ARG A 1106 -4.74 31.15 7.74
CA ARG A 1106 -3.54 32.01 7.79
C ARG A 1106 -3.65 33.16 6.76
N ARG A 1107 -3.03 34.31 7.10
CA ARG A 1107 -2.94 35.59 6.35
C ARG A 1107 -1.75 35.68 5.39
N TYR A 1108 -1.90 36.58 4.40
CA TYR A 1108 -0.96 37.05 3.37
C TYR A 1108 0.15 38.03 3.84
N GLY A 1109 1.19 38.18 3.01
CA GLY A 1109 2.16 39.30 2.95
C GLY A 1109 2.93 39.33 1.61
N PRO A 1110 3.52 40.48 1.19
CA PRO A 1110 3.20 41.10 -0.10
C PRO A 1110 4.33 41.14 -1.16
N SER A 1111 3.94 41.52 -2.37
CA SER A 1111 4.74 41.69 -3.58
C SER A 1111 5.22 43.14 -3.81
N ILE A 1112 6.40 43.25 -4.45
CA ILE A 1112 6.89 44.34 -5.32
C ILE A 1112 7.08 45.73 -4.68
N GLU A 1113 8.27 45.93 -4.12
CA GLU A 1113 9.06 47.17 -4.12
C GLU A 1113 10.55 46.72 -4.16
N TYR A 1114 11.45 47.50 -4.80
CA TYR A 1114 12.84 47.17 -5.18
C TYR A 1114 13.09 46.62 -6.60
N LEU A 1115 12.67 47.38 -7.61
CA LEU A 1115 13.42 47.52 -8.88
C LEU A 1115 13.28 48.94 -9.43
N LYS A 1116 13.52 49.92 -8.56
CA LYS A 1116 13.76 51.33 -8.91
C LYS A 1116 14.72 51.93 -7.90
N GLU A 1117 16.01 51.64 -8.10
CA GLU A 1117 17.13 52.48 -7.70
C GLU A 1117 18.40 51.79 -8.22
N ILE A 1118 19.43 52.58 -8.51
CA ILE A 1118 20.73 52.21 -9.12
C ILE A 1118 20.76 52.33 -10.65
N GLU A 1119 20.63 53.58 -11.13
CA GLU A 1119 21.61 54.17 -12.04
C GLU A 1119 22.15 55.45 -11.38
N CYS A 1120 23.44 55.72 -11.59
CA CYS A 1120 24.28 56.82 -11.07
C CYS A 1120 24.92 56.60 -9.69
N ASP A 1121 26.15 56.07 -9.66
CA ASP A 1121 27.32 56.90 -9.33
C ASP A 1121 28.64 56.23 -9.73
N ASP A 1122 29.49 57.03 -10.38
CA ASP A 1122 30.82 56.71 -10.91
C ASP A 1122 31.94 56.84 -9.86
N ASN A 1123 33.06 56.17 -10.18
CA ASN A 1123 34.45 56.40 -9.75
C ASN A 1123 34.94 55.88 -8.39
N TYR A 1124 35.84 54.89 -8.44
CA TYR A 1124 37.28 55.13 -8.16
C TYR A 1124 38.16 53.97 -8.67
N SER A 1125 39.18 54.34 -9.44
CA SER A 1125 40.28 53.52 -9.96
C SER A 1125 41.45 53.44 -8.96
N ASP A 1126 42.13 52.30 -8.83
CA ASP A 1126 43.59 52.19 -9.10
C ASP A 1126 44.22 50.79 -8.86
N LYS A 1127 45.01 50.38 -9.87
CA LYS A 1127 46.32 49.64 -9.86
C LYS A 1127 46.44 48.10 -9.66
N LYS A 1128 46.50 47.37 -10.80
CA LYS A 1128 47.67 46.75 -11.52
C LYS A 1128 48.65 45.72 -10.84
N PRO A 1129 49.41 44.87 -11.61
CA PRO A 1129 49.25 43.39 -11.71
C PRO A 1129 50.57 42.57 -11.60
N ILE A 1130 50.57 41.23 -11.76
CA ILE A 1130 51.71 40.30 -12.12
C ILE A 1130 51.13 38.88 -12.29
N LYS A 1131 51.60 37.91 -13.10
CA LYS A 1131 52.18 37.79 -14.46
C LYS A 1131 52.13 36.27 -14.80
N ILE A 1132 52.13 35.98 -16.09
CA ILE A 1132 52.01 34.67 -16.78
C ILE A 1132 53.31 33.86 -16.70
N GLU A 1133 53.22 32.53 -16.71
CA GLU A 1133 54.20 31.64 -17.35
C GLU A 1133 53.55 30.30 -17.78
N GLU A 1134 53.65 29.97 -19.08
CA GLU A 1134 53.56 28.62 -19.68
C GLU A 1134 54.91 28.33 -20.41
N PRO A 1135 55.09 27.19 -21.10
CA PRO A 1135 55.55 25.87 -20.65
C PRO A 1135 56.94 25.54 -21.26
N PRO A 1136 57.40 24.27 -21.29
CA PRO A 1136 57.46 23.66 -22.63
C PRO A 1136 57.24 22.14 -22.70
N ALA A 1137 56.78 21.72 -23.88
CA ALA A 1137 56.72 20.35 -24.40
C ALA A 1137 58.06 19.88 -24.99
N LYS A 1138 58.30 18.55 -25.06
CA LYS A 1138 58.48 17.80 -26.34
C LYS A 1138 59.01 16.35 -26.19
N GLN A 1139 58.43 15.50 -27.05
CA GLN A 1139 59.07 14.53 -27.98
C GLN A 1139 58.96 13.01 -27.74
N MET A 1140 58.33 12.40 -28.75
CA MET A 1140 58.27 10.98 -29.15
C MET A 1140 59.65 10.35 -29.42
N LYS A 1141 59.76 9.02 -29.28
CA LYS A 1141 60.14 8.11 -30.39
C LYS A 1141 60.00 6.61 -30.04
N LEU A 1142 59.77 5.84 -31.11
CA LEU A 1142 59.66 4.38 -31.23
C LEU A 1142 60.99 3.66 -30.96
N GLU A 1143 60.94 2.35 -30.65
CA GLU A 1143 61.43 1.27 -31.55
C GLU A 1143 61.28 -0.16 -30.94
N GLU A 1144 61.11 -1.10 -31.85
CA GLU A 1144 60.92 -2.56 -31.71
C GLU A 1144 62.23 -3.29 -31.36
N GLY A 1145 62.13 -4.52 -30.85
CA GLY A 1145 63.27 -5.43 -30.72
C GLY A 1145 62.84 -6.88 -30.44
N ALA A 1146 63.07 -7.75 -31.43
CA ALA A 1146 62.67 -9.14 -31.51
C ALA A 1146 63.57 -10.13 -30.73
N VAL A 1147 62.95 -11.27 -30.39
CA VAL A 1147 63.47 -12.63 -30.02
C VAL A 1147 64.41 -13.17 -31.14
N PRO A 1148 65.22 -14.27 -31.07
CA PRO A 1148 65.13 -15.52 -30.27
C PRO A 1148 66.53 -16.21 -29.96
N PRO A 1149 66.75 -17.55 -29.95
CA PRO A 1149 66.36 -18.59 -28.97
C PRO A 1149 67.50 -19.60 -28.60
N ASP A 1150 67.12 -20.64 -27.83
CA ASP A 1150 67.66 -22.01 -27.74
C ASP A 1150 68.97 -22.32 -26.98
N GLU A 1151 68.90 -23.26 -26.02
CA GLU A 1151 69.26 -24.68 -26.29
C GLU A 1151 68.94 -25.62 -25.10
N GLU A 1152 67.98 -26.52 -25.33
CA GLU A 1152 67.85 -27.87 -24.76
C GLU A 1152 68.99 -28.77 -25.32
N VAL A 1153 69.39 -29.96 -24.84
CA VAL A 1153 68.70 -31.24 -24.55
C VAL A 1153 69.75 -32.20 -23.97
N LYS A 1154 69.42 -33.08 -22.99
CA LYS A 1154 69.82 -34.52 -22.97
C LYS A 1154 69.21 -35.37 -21.83
N VAL A 1155 68.10 -36.03 -22.18
CA VAL A 1155 67.70 -37.45 -22.01
C VAL A 1155 68.42 -38.36 -20.97
N LYS A 1156 67.64 -38.99 -20.07
CA LYS A 1156 67.55 -40.48 -19.90
C LYS A 1156 66.42 -40.96 -18.96
N MET A 1157 66.03 -42.22 -19.20
CA MET A 1157 64.82 -42.97 -18.83
C MET A 1157 64.76 -43.53 -17.39
N GLU A 1158 63.51 -43.72 -16.92
CA GLU A 1158 62.88 -44.76 -16.06
C GLU A 1158 63.60 -45.35 -14.83
N VAL A 1159 62.94 -45.35 -13.65
CA VAL A 1159 62.37 -46.51 -12.91
C VAL A 1159 61.70 -46.03 -11.59
N ASP A 1160 60.64 -46.76 -11.19
CA ASP A 1160 59.71 -46.69 -10.06
C ASP A 1160 60.14 -46.19 -8.65
N ASP A 1161 59.08 -45.87 -7.89
CA ASP A 1161 58.84 -45.93 -6.42
C ASP A 1161 58.57 -44.63 -5.63
N GLU A 1162 57.37 -44.64 -5.04
CA GLU A 1162 56.87 -44.08 -3.77
C GLU A 1162 57.12 -42.62 -3.30
N GLN A 1163 55.96 -41.98 -3.02
CA GLN A 1163 55.64 -41.06 -1.91
C GLN A 1163 56.09 -39.58 -1.91
N HIS A 1164 55.09 -38.72 -1.69
CA HIS A 1164 55.01 -37.30 -1.24
C HIS A 1164 56.13 -36.79 -0.29
N PRO A 1165 56.25 -35.47 0.05
CA PRO A 1165 55.31 -34.34 -0.12
C PRO A 1165 55.89 -32.94 -0.52
N ASP A 1166 54.94 -32.06 -0.88
CA ASP A 1166 54.74 -30.62 -0.53
C ASP A 1166 55.75 -29.51 -0.87
N ASP A 1167 55.25 -28.49 -1.61
CA ASP A 1167 55.02 -27.07 -1.21
C ASP A 1167 54.94 -26.14 -2.47
N VAL A 1168 54.01 -25.19 -2.73
CA VAL A 1168 52.93 -24.52 -1.98
C VAL A 1168 51.89 -23.87 -2.96
N ALA A 1169 50.61 -23.86 -2.54
CA ALA A 1169 49.55 -22.81 -2.65
C ALA A 1169 48.74 -22.53 -3.95
N LYS A 1170 47.44 -22.87 -3.90
CA LYS A 1170 46.23 -22.02 -4.18
C LYS A 1170 44.96 -22.88 -3.98
N PHE A 1171 43.96 -22.39 -3.25
CA PHE A 1171 42.63 -23.02 -3.16
C PHE A 1171 41.58 -22.08 -3.74
N GLU A 1172 40.99 -22.57 -4.84
CA GLU A 1172 39.84 -22.05 -5.57
C GLU A 1172 38.55 -22.70 -5.02
N GLU A 1173 37.44 -21.96 -5.07
CA GLU A 1173 36.10 -22.47 -4.82
C GLU A 1173 35.71 -23.40 -5.97
N GLU A 1174 35.64 -24.71 -5.72
CA GLU A 1174 35.35 -25.71 -6.76
C GLU A 1174 33.90 -25.59 -7.28
N GLU A 1175 33.79 -25.25 -8.57
CA GLU A 1175 32.57 -25.29 -9.36
C GLU A 1175 32.06 -26.75 -9.48
N CYS A 1176 30.74 -26.99 -9.42
CA CYS A 1176 30.20 -28.35 -9.46
C CYS A 1176 30.48 -29.00 -10.83
N MET A 1177 31.25 -30.09 -10.83
CA MET A 1177 31.73 -30.77 -12.03
C MET A 1177 30.84 -31.96 -12.38
N ILE A 1178 30.48 -32.10 -13.66
CA ILE A 1178 29.57 -33.10 -14.20
C ILE A 1178 30.24 -33.85 -15.33
N HIS A 1179 30.05 -35.17 -15.39
CA HIS A 1179 30.63 -35.99 -16.44
C HIS A 1179 29.76 -35.97 -17.69
N VAL A 1180 30.35 -35.69 -18.87
CA VAL A 1180 29.74 -35.78 -20.20
C VAL A 1180 30.61 -36.71 -21.05
N ALA A 1181 30.06 -37.84 -21.49
CA ALA A 1181 30.76 -38.82 -22.33
C ALA A 1181 32.14 -39.26 -21.76
N GLY A 1182 32.23 -39.42 -20.44
CA GLY A 1182 33.47 -39.79 -19.73
C GLY A 1182 34.46 -38.64 -19.51
N ARG A 1183 34.09 -37.39 -19.79
CA ARG A 1183 34.90 -36.18 -19.51
C ARG A 1183 34.23 -35.35 -18.44
N THR A 1184 34.98 -34.88 -17.45
CA THR A 1184 34.43 -34.02 -16.39
C THR A 1184 34.43 -32.56 -16.83
N VAL A 1185 33.24 -31.94 -16.82
CA VAL A 1185 32.98 -30.60 -17.34
C VAL A 1185 32.20 -29.81 -16.28
N PRO A 1186 32.49 -28.52 -16.02
CA PRO A 1186 31.70 -27.74 -15.07
C PRO A 1186 30.23 -27.68 -15.49
N LEU A 1187 29.30 -27.71 -14.53
CA LEU A 1187 27.85 -27.64 -14.79
C LEU A 1187 27.47 -26.45 -15.69
N SER A 1188 28.21 -25.34 -15.62
CA SER A 1188 28.01 -24.14 -16.44
C SER A 1188 28.30 -24.31 -17.93
N GLN A 1189 29.03 -25.35 -18.33
CA GLN A 1189 29.44 -25.61 -19.72
C GLN A 1189 28.66 -26.77 -20.38
N VAL A 1190 27.71 -27.38 -19.67
CA VAL A 1190 26.88 -28.47 -20.20
C VAL A 1190 25.74 -27.91 -21.08
N THR A 1191 25.69 -28.28 -22.36
CA THR A 1191 24.68 -27.79 -23.32
C THR A 1191 23.55 -28.82 -23.56
N PRO A 1192 22.33 -28.41 -23.97
CA PRO A 1192 21.20 -29.34 -24.18
C PRO A 1192 21.49 -30.49 -25.15
N LYS A 1193 22.29 -30.25 -26.20
CA LYS A 1193 22.74 -31.29 -27.13
C LYS A 1193 23.71 -32.29 -26.50
N MET A 1194 24.60 -31.84 -25.62
CA MET A 1194 25.50 -32.73 -24.87
C MET A 1194 24.70 -33.63 -23.92
N VAL A 1195 23.64 -33.09 -23.32
CA VAL A 1195 22.73 -33.87 -22.46
C VAL A 1195 21.98 -34.91 -23.28
N GLU A 1196 21.44 -34.60 -24.47
CA GLU A 1196 20.60 -35.53 -25.25
C GLU A 1196 21.38 -36.53 -26.12
N GLU A 1197 22.53 -36.15 -26.70
CA GLU A 1197 23.24 -36.96 -27.71
C GLU A 1197 24.58 -37.55 -27.22
N GLU A 1198 25.19 -36.98 -26.16
CA GLU A 1198 26.56 -37.34 -25.73
C GLU A 1198 26.64 -37.95 -24.32
N MET A 1199 25.78 -37.51 -23.38
CA MET A 1199 25.74 -38.06 -22.02
C MET A 1199 25.10 -39.45 -21.99
N ASN A 1200 25.70 -40.36 -21.23
CA ASN A 1200 25.04 -41.60 -20.88
C ASN A 1200 23.99 -41.36 -19.76
N GLU A 1201 23.07 -42.29 -19.52
CA GLU A 1201 21.98 -42.07 -18.55
C GLU A 1201 22.45 -41.74 -17.12
N ARG A 1202 23.63 -42.23 -16.72
CA ARG A 1202 24.17 -42.00 -15.40
C ARG A 1202 24.70 -40.56 -15.26
N GLU A 1203 25.30 -40.06 -16.32
CA GLU A 1203 25.72 -38.67 -16.48
C GLU A 1203 24.53 -37.71 -16.56
N GLN A 1204 23.44 -38.11 -17.23
CA GLN A 1204 22.19 -37.35 -17.25
C GLN A 1204 21.51 -37.29 -15.88
N GLU A 1205 21.53 -38.37 -15.09
CA GLU A 1205 21.02 -38.39 -13.72
C GLU A 1205 21.86 -37.54 -12.76
N GLU A 1206 23.20 -37.60 -12.86
CA GLU A 1206 24.09 -36.71 -12.12
C GLU A 1206 23.85 -35.24 -12.47
N TYR A 1207 23.64 -34.94 -13.76
CA TYR A 1207 23.27 -33.60 -14.22
C TYR A 1207 21.91 -33.14 -13.68
N CYS A 1208 20.86 -33.96 -13.79
CA CYS A 1208 19.54 -33.61 -13.29
C CYS A 1208 19.52 -33.44 -11.77
N THR A 1209 20.26 -34.26 -11.01
CA THR A 1209 20.34 -34.17 -9.55
C THR A 1209 21.09 -32.91 -9.13
N ALA A 1210 22.23 -32.60 -9.77
CA ALA A 1210 22.97 -31.38 -9.49
C ALA A 1210 22.14 -30.11 -9.79
N VAL A 1211 21.33 -30.13 -10.85
CA VAL A 1211 20.42 -29.02 -11.21
C VAL A 1211 19.23 -28.94 -10.25
N GLN A 1212 18.66 -30.08 -9.82
CA GLN A 1212 17.54 -30.14 -8.88
C GLN A 1212 17.95 -29.73 -7.46
N ASP A 1213 19.14 -30.11 -7.00
CA ASP A 1213 19.69 -29.69 -5.70
C ASP A 1213 19.99 -28.19 -5.69
N LEU A 1214 20.44 -27.64 -6.82
CA LEU A 1214 20.53 -26.19 -7.01
C LEU A 1214 19.13 -25.56 -6.89
N PHE A 1215 18.13 -26.09 -7.60
CA PHE A 1215 16.76 -25.58 -7.64
C PHE A 1215 16.05 -25.64 -6.27
N ALA A 1216 16.27 -26.71 -5.51
CA ALA A 1216 15.74 -26.88 -4.16
C ALA A 1216 16.39 -25.93 -3.15
N LEU A 1217 17.69 -25.64 -3.28
CA LEU A 1217 18.37 -24.58 -2.53
C LEU A 1217 17.81 -23.17 -2.81
N PHE A 1218 17.16 -22.97 -3.97
CA PHE A 1218 16.66 -21.67 -4.44
C PHE A 1218 15.24 -21.32 -3.97
N PHE A 1219 14.37 -22.27 -3.64
CA PHE A 1219 13.01 -21.94 -3.16
C PHE A 1219 12.97 -21.55 -1.68
N THR A 1220 13.99 -21.92 -0.94
CA THR A 1220 13.91 -22.01 0.50
C THR A 1220 14.16 -20.66 1.15
N GLN A 1221 15.08 -19.86 0.61
CA GLN A 1221 15.38 -18.54 1.16
C GLN A 1221 14.22 -17.51 1.04
N GLN A 1222 13.19 -17.77 0.23
CA GLN A 1222 12.07 -16.84 0.01
C GLN A 1222 10.90 -16.97 1.00
N CYS A 1223 10.91 -17.97 1.88
CA CYS A 1223 9.87 -18.18 2.89
C CYS A 1223 10.25 -17.74 4.32
N SER A 1224 11.35 -17.01 4.48
CA SER A 1224 11.90 -16.63 5.80
C SER A 1224 11.38 -15.28 6.35
N VAL A 1225 10.36 -14.67 5.74
CA VAL A 1225 9.71 -13.45 6.26
C VAL A 1225 8.19 -13.64 6.32
N TYR A 1226 7.78 -14.46 7.30
CA TYR A 1226 6.72 -14.07 8.22
C TYR A 1226 7.38 -13.73 9.55
#